data_AF-A0A8H6SIE3-F1
#
_entry.id   AF-A0A8H6SIE3-F1
#
_cell.length_a   1.000
_cell.length_b   1.000
_cell.length_c   1.000
_cell.angle_alpha   90.00
_cell.angle_beta   90.00
_cell.angle_gamma   90.00
#
_symmetry.space_group_name_H-M   'P 1'
#
loop_
_entity.id
_entity.type
_entity.pdbx_description
1 polymer ?
#
loop_
_entity_poly.entity_id
_entity_poly.type
_entity_poly.pdbx_seq_one_letter_code
_entity_poly.pdbx_strand_id
1 'polypeptide(L)'
;MPTWSWINDNLRDVLPPEEFLEEHMQPPANERPARIRAMTLNAKPSLKEARKTLRFQLDRWQTVDQSPDEGVVQAPFLKYGAALLDTHNTTAFDRWKSQVVFLNDKSDWEADIISINHITGYHQLRGGFHDASHPENQMRTQLCTMAQDLLMESGRCFVYILSIFAIEHARIFVFDRSGFAASERFNWLGDKTDILPRFFLRLFNLNGLDDTISQPDEQVVARLWTVLSHHPYYSQNLDEKVVKGNCLRLLASRRISGKGPDEQELVHCLTVGQRLFAYDGLFGRATRVYRVIIEEDLVNDALPAVYALKDAWCEGLERPEVDFYDLIEHHCETAEPKIDMDAIGMARCCGSIQLSDSTSPLFDASWNPQSHKTRLAEATADEYQRHHRRLLLTPVGSSIKSFASTKQLIQALLNVSLHLKIADDAGVAHRDISTGNVLFMEDTTGSNSSIGFLVDWDCAEFTPDGVEKFNQFVKPGSNRRPADETRVIGNLRSYVGTPAFMAVTKSHSQHYGAGTTHRLAHDLESLYWLLIWLILRYTDHKHPYQRHASDFFDEKEGKEHWLYDYRLLLASDISPLHQLFSDLAKAVARQAFAFESHYPELHNIDYEQWCAMLQDALGSDGWPADDASNPYRAAAQSRLEQLAAS
;
A
#
# COMPACT_ATOMS: atom_id res chain seq x y z
N MET A 1 32.36 1.98 -17.21
CA MET A 1 31.80 3.18 -17.85
C MET A 1 30.72 2.72 -18.82
N PRO A 2 29.43 2.93 -18.54
CA PRO A 2 28.43 2.87 -19.60
C PRO A 2 28.57 4.13 -20.47
N THR A 3 28.49 3.97 -21.78
CA THR A 3 28.60 5.06 -22.77
C THR A 3 27.23 5.68 -23.05
N TRP A 4 27.18 6.78 -23.81
CA TRP A 4 25.94 7.38 -24.33
C TRP A 4 25.00 6.35 -25.03
N SER A 5 25.54 5.23 -25.55
CA SER A 5 24.72 4.13 -26.07
C SER A 5 23.89 3.47 -24.97
N TRP A 6 24.44 3.26 -23.77
CA TRP A 6 23.70 2.64 -22.65
C TRP A 6 22.49 3.47 -22.19
N ILE A 7 22.61 4.81 -22.18
CA ILE A 7 21.48 5.72 -21.89
C ILE A 7 20.44 5.67 -23.01
N ASN A 8 20.87 5.59 -24.26
CA ASN A 8 19.97 5.50 -25.41
C ASN A 8 19.30 4.13 -25.51
N ASP A 9 19.94 3.07 -25.01
CA ASP A 9 19.45 1.69 -25.06
C ASP A 9 18.56 1.34 -23.86
N ASN A 10 18.75 1.94 -22.67
CA ASN A 10 17.93 1.68 -21.46
C ASN A 10 16.85 2.75 -21.17
N LEU A 11 16.86 3.90 -21.87
CA LEU A 11 15.76 4.87 -21.86
C LEU A 11 14.95 4.84 -23.17
N ARG A 12 15.26 3.90 -24.08
CA ARG A 12 14.60 3.73 -25.38
C ARG A 12 13.15 3.28 -25.25
N ASP A 13 12.83 2.55 -24.19
CA ASP A 13 11.47 2.05 -23.93
C ASP A 13 10.65 3.03 -23.05
N VAL A 14 11.27 4.11 -22.55
CA VAL A 14 10.63 5.17 -21.74
C VAL A 14 10.34 6.44 -22.56
N LEU A 15 10.82 6.51 -23.80
CA LEU A 15 10.58 7.62 -24.74
C LEU A 15 10.22 7.02 -26.11
N PRO A 16 9.19 7.51 -26.83
CA PRO A 16 8.84 6.94 -28.13
C PRO A 16 10.00 7.10 -29.14
N PRO A 17 10.15 6.15 -30.10
CA PRO A 17 11.26 6.15 -31.05
C PRO A 17 11.29 7.41 -31.93
N GLU A 18 12.48 7.80 -32.39
CA GLU A 18 12.68 8.94 -33.31
C GLU A 18 11.83 8.85 -34.58
N GLU A 19 11.48 7.63 -35.03
CA GLU A 19 10.66 7.37 -36.23
C GLU A 19 9.19 7.83 -36.08
N PHE A 20 8.65 7.90 -34.85
CA PHE A 20 7.27 8.38 -34.62
C PHE A 20 7.11 9.88 -34.93
N LEU A 21 8.21 10.64 -34.84
CA LEU A 21 8.22 12.06 -35.22
C LEU A 21 8.36 12.27 -36.74
N GLU A 22 8.90 11.31 -37.49
CA GLU A 22 9.00 11.42 -38.94
C GLU A 22 7.69 11.02 -39.64
N GLU A 23 6.96 10.03 -39.12
CA GLU A 23 5.72 9.54 -39.73
C GLU A 23 4.50 10.45 -39.46
N HIS A 24 4.48 11.19 -38.35
CA HIS A 24 3.36 12.07 -37.96
C HIS A 24 3.58 13.57 -38.28
N MET A 25 4.68 13.91 -38.95
CA MET A 25 4.95 15.28 -39.44
C MET A 25 4.81 15.45 -40.96
N GLN A 26 4.39 14.43 -41.70
CA GLN A 26 4.03 14.57 -43.12
C GLN A 26 2.52 14.82 -43.24
N PRO A 27 2.08 15.98 -43.79
CA PRO A 27 0.66 16.19 -44.06
C PRO A 27 0.18 15.19 -45.14
N PRO A 28 -1.04 14.63 -45.03
CA PRO A 28 -1.56 13.74 -46.07
C PRO A 28 -1.64 14.50 -47.39
N ALA A 29 -1.00 13.95 -48.41
CA ALA A 29 -1.07 14.46 -49.76
C ALA A 29 -2.46 14.18 -50.33
N ASN A 30 -3.20 15.25 -50.57
CA ASN A 30 -4.50 15.31 -51.26
C ASN A 30 -5.71 14.92 -50.42
N GLU A 31 -6.31 15.90 -49.73
CA GLU A 31 -7.78 16.06 -49.63
C GLU A 31 -8.12 17.45 -49.05
N ARG A 32 -8.91 18.25 -49.77
CA ARG A 32 -9.78 19.32 -49.21
C ARG A 32 -11.19 18.68 -49.12
N PRO A 33 -12.12 18.95 -48.17
CA PRO A 33 -12.37 20.18 -47.38
C PRO A 33 -12.69 19.89 -45.87
N ALA A 34 -12.76 20.83 -44.92
CA ALA A 34 -13.96 21.59 -44.56
C ALA A 34 -13.67 22.43 -43.29
N ARG A 35 -14.33 23.58 -43.17
CA ARG A 35 -14.14 24.58 -42.10
C ARG A 35 -14.53 24.03 -40.72
N ILE A 36 -13.55 23.69 -39.90
CA ILE A 36 -13.64 23.78 -38.45
C ILE A 36 -12.61 24.83 -38.02
N ARG A 37 -13.06 25.91 -37.37
CA ARG A 37 -12.19 26.88 -36.71
C ARG A 37 -11.51 26.18 -35.53
N ALA A 38 -10.38 25.52 -35.79
CA ALA A 38 -9.43 25.17 -34.76
C ALA A 38 -8.86 26.47 -34.21
N MET A 39 -9.17 26.78 -32.95
CA MET A 39 -8.40 27.74 -32.18
C MET A 39 -6.95 27.26 -32.17
N THR A 40 -6.08 28.11 -32.67
CA THR A 40 -4.65 27.93 -32.82
C THR A 40 -4.04 27.58 -31.47
N LEU A 41 -3.68 26.31 -31.25
CA LEU A 41 -2.72 25.92 -30.23
C LEU A 41 -1.37 26.53 -30.66
N ASN A 42 -1.02 27.64 -30.03
CA ASN A 42 0.19 28.40 -30.30
C ASN A 42 1.44 27.52 -30.21
N ALA A 43 2.42 27.85 -31.07
CA ALA A 43 3.61 27.06 -31.35
C ALA A 43 4.39 26.63 -30.10
N LYS A 44 4.80 25.35 -30.07
CA LYS A 44 5.77 24.81 -29.11
C LYS A 44 7.05 25.67 -29.15
N PRO A 45 7.67 26.03 -28.00
CA PRO A 45 8.92 26.79 -28.03
C PRO A 45 10.01 25.98 -28.70
N SER A 46 10.81 26.64 -29.54
CA SER A 46 12.01 26.04 -30.07
C SER A 46 13.04 25.80 -28.96
N LEU A 47 13.91 24.80 -29.13
CA LEU A 47 15.02 24.50 -28.20
C LEU A 47 15.94 25.72 -27.97
N LYS A 48 15.95 26.66 -28.91
CA LYS A 48 16.66 27.94 -28.87
C LYS A 48 15.99 28.97 -27.95
N GLU A 49 14.66 29.03 -27.92
CA GLU A 49 13.89 29.91 -27.03
C GLU A 49 13.96 29.41 -25.59
N ALA A 50 13.82 28.10 -25.38
CA ALA A 50 14.04 27.47 -24.08
C ALA A 50 15.43 27.83 -23.50
N ARG A 51 16.52 27.66 -24.27
CA ARG A 51 17.87 28.06 -23.81
C ARG A 51 17.99 29.55 -23.43
N LYS A 52 17.31 30.45 -24.16
CA LYS A 52 17.36 31.90 -23.91
C LYS A 52 16.62 32.29 -22.62
N THR A 53 15.47 31.67 -22.39
CA THR A 53 14.65 31.89 -21.19
C THR A 53 15.32 31.35 -19.92
N LEU A 54 15.96 30.18 -19.98
CA LEU A 54 16.68 29.60 -18.84
C LEU A 54 17.82 30.54 -18.39
N ARG A 55 18.64 31.01 -19.34
CA ARG A 55 19.69 32.01 -19.09
C ARG A 55 19.18 33.32 -18.51
N PHE A 56 18.05 33.83 -19.00
CA PHE A 56 17.45 35.06 -18.50
C PHE A 56 16.97 34.96 -17.03
N GLN A 57 16.41 33.82 -16.62
CA GLN A 57 16.01 33.61 -15.23
C GLN A 57 17.21 33.42 -14.29
N LEU A 58 18.33 32.92 -14.82
CA LEU A 58 19.62 32.77 -14.11
C LEU A 58 20.31 34.10 -13.82
N ASP A 59 20.37 35.01 -14.79
CA ASP A 59 20.90 36.37 -14.55
C ASP A 59 20.09 37.10 -13.45
N ARG A 60 18.79 36.81 -13.38
CA ARG A 60 17.92 37.28 -12.28
C ARG A 60 18.15 36.55 -10.95
N TRP A 61 18.65 35.33 -10.96
CA TRP A 61 18.94 34.58 -9.74
C TRP A 61 20.27 35.04 -9.10
N GLN A 62 21.26 35.37 -9.93
CA GLN A 62 22.55 35.94 -9.50
C GLN A 62 22.42 37.33 -8.84
N THR A 63 21.27 38.00 -8.95
CA THR A 63 21.02 39.36 -8.47
C THR A 63 20.12 39.43 -7.23
N VAL A 64 19.59 38.32 -6.72
CA VAL A 64 18.78 38.28 -5.49
C VAL A 64 19.69 37.94 -4.31
N ASP A 65 19.69 38.82 -3.30
CA ASP A 65 20.48 38.70 -2.08
C ASP A 65 20.13 37.41 -1.33
N GLN A 66 21.13 36.54 -1.13
CA GLN A 66 20.96 35.20 -0.56
C GLN A 66 20.92 35.28 0.96
N SER A 67 19.77 35.66 1.52
CA SER A 67 19.49 35.48 2.95
C SER A 67 19.28 33.98 3.29
N PRO A 68 19.65 33.51 4.50
CA PRO A 68 19.73 32.09 4.84
C PRO A 68 18.39 31.40 5.10
N ASP A 69 17.27 32.13 5.09
CA ASP A 69 15.98 31.55 5.44
C ASP A 69 15.44 30.63 4.33
N GLU A 70 15.20 29.38 4.73
CA GLU A 70 14.58 28.31 3.98
C GLU A 70 13.32 28.81 3.24
N GLY A 71 13.35 28.84 1.89
CA GLY A 71 12.10 29.06 1.14
C GLY A 71 12.17 29.61 -0.29
N VAL A 72 13.28 30.18 -0.78
CA VAL A 72 13.25 30.97 -2.04
C VAL A 72 13.88 30.28 -3.27
N VAL A 73 14.05 28.95 -3.25
CA VAL A 73 14.72 28.21 -4.35
C VAL A 73 13.81 27.97 -5.57
N GLN A 74 12.47 28.02 -5.43
CA GLN A 74 11.55 27.66 -6.51
C GLN A 74 11.39 28.73 -7.63
N ALA A 75 11.59 30.02 -7.33
CA ALA A 75 11.10 31.10 -8.19
C ALA A 75 11.70 31.19 -9.63
N PRO A 76 12.99 30.95 -9.88
CA PRO A 76 13.57 31.07 -11.24
C PRO A 76 13.14 29.95 -12.19
N PHE A 77 13.06 28.71 -11.69
CA PHE A 77 12.65 27.54 -12.48
C PHE A 77 11.14 27.49 -12.74
N LEU A 78 10.33 27.99 -11.79
CA LEU A 78 8.90 28.21 -12.03
C LEU A 78 8.66 29.23 -13.14
N LYS A 79 9.44 30.33 -13.17
CA LYS A 79 9.37 31.29 -14.27
C LYS A 79 9.86 30.72 -15.60
N TYR A 80 10.79 29.78 -15.57
CA TYR A 80 11.24 29.05 -16.75
C TYR A 80 10.14 28.16 -17.34
N GLY A 81 9.47 27.35 -16.51
CA GLY A 81 8.29 26.59 -16.93
C GLY A 81 7.18 27.48 -17.45
N ALA A 82 6.88 28.59 -16.77
CA ALA A 82 5.87 29.56 -17.21
C ALA A 82 6.20 30.17 -18.59
N ALA A 83 7.48 30.43 -18.87
CA ALA A 83 7.94 31.00 -20.13
C ALA A 83 8.19 29.95 -21.24
N LEU A 84 8.32 28.66 -20.91
CA LEU A 84 8.23 27.54 -21.86
C LEU A 84 6.79 27.28 -22.30
N LEU A 85 5.81 27.76 -21.54
CA LEU A 85 4.41 27.46 -21.81
C LEU A 85 3.68 28.58 -22.55
N ASP A 86 4.11 29.84 -22.45
CA ASP A 86 3.43 30.99 -23.07
C ASP A 86 1.89 30.97 -22.89
N THR A 87 1.39 30.49 -21.74
CA THR A 87 0.00 30.07 -21.64
C THR A 87 -0.82 30.86 -20.63
N HIS A 88 -1.90 31.42 -21.17
CA HIS A 88 -3.19 31.63 -20.50
C HIS A 88 -3.88 30.31 -20.05
N ASN A 89 -3.13 29.20 -19.92
CA ASN A 89 -3.59 27.85 -19.59
C ASN A 89 -2.85 27.36 -18.34
N THR A 90 -3.27 27.90 -17.20
CA THR A 90 -2.70 27.70 -15.86
C THR A 90 -2.65 26.22 -15.47
N THR A 91 -3.64 25.44 -15.88
CA THR A 91 -3.77 24.02 -15.52
C THR A 91 -2.61 23.15 -16.03
N ALA A 92 -2.11 23.39 -17.25
CA ALA A 92 -0.99 22.63 -17.80
C ALA A 92 0.33 22.97 -17.09
N PHE A 93 0.50 24.23 -16.69
CA PHE A 93 1.66 24.68 -15.92
C PHE A 93 1.65 24.15 -14.49
N ASP A 94 0.49 24.12 -13.82
CA ASP A 94 0.37 23.57 -12.47
C ASP A 94 0.62 22.05 -12.44
N ARG A 95 0.20 21.32 -13.49
CA ARG A 95 0.54 19.91 -13.71
C ARG A 95 2.03 19.67 -13.92
N TRP A 96 2.69 20.55 -14.68
CA TRP A 96 4.13 20.48 -14.93
C TRP A 96 4.95 20.83 -13.67
N LYS A 97 4.56 21.90 -12.96
CA LYS A 97 5.21 22.38 -11.74
C LYS A 97 5.27 21.31 -10.66
N SER A 98 4.24 20.50 -10.56
CA SER A 98 4.15 19.44 -9.56
C SER A 98 4.94 18.16 -9.91
N GLN A 99 5.54 18.08 -11.11
CA GLN A 99 6.31 16.91 -11.58
C GLN A 99 7.81 16.96 -11.25
N VAL A 100 8.34 18.13 -10.87
CA VAL A 100 9.77 18.32 -10.55
C VAL A 100 9.92 19.04 -9.23
N VAL A 101 10.71 18.48 -8.33
CA VAL A 101 11.17 19.19 -7.14
C VAL A 101 12.63 19.57 -7.27
N PHE A 102 12.94 20.81 -6.88
CA PHE A 102 14.28 21.38 -6.89
C PHE A 102 14.89 21.29 -5.51
N LEU A 103 16.06 20.67 -5.43
CA LEU A 103 16.90 20.67 -4.24
C LEU A 103 18.14 21.50 -4.50
N ASN A 104 18.41 22.47 -3.63
CA ASN A 104 19.61 23.30 -3.66
C ASN A 104 20.58 22.79 -2.61
N ASP A 105 21.71 22.27 -3.06
CA ASP A 105 22.72 21.64 -2.23
C ASP A 105 24.00 22.50 -2.18
N LYS A 106 24.50 22.70 -0.96
CA LYS A 106 25.71 23.50 -0.66
C LYS A 106 26.97 22.63 -0.51
N SER A 107 26.85 21.31 -0.60
CA SER A 107 27.95 20.36 -0.46
C SER A 107 28.52 19.95 -1.82
N ASP A 108 29.85 19.95 -1.92
CA ASP A 108 30.58 19.66 -3.15
C ASP A 108 30.84 18.14 -3.23
N TRP A 109 29.86 17.40 -3.74
CA TRP A 109 29.95 15.93 -3.80
C TRP A 109 30.72 15.47 -5.05
N GLU A 110 31.81 14.71 -4.85
CA GLU A 110 32.58 14.08 -5.95
C GLU A 110 32.23 12.59 -6.17
N ALA A 111 31.46 11.96 -5.29
CA ALA A 111 31.20 10.52 -5.37
C ALA A 111 30.23 10.17 -6.52
N ASP A 112 30.75 9.50 -7.54
CA ASP A 112 29.96 8.78 -8.54
C ASP A 112 29.01 7.78 -7.85
N ILE A 113 27.77 8.18 -7.57
CA ILE A 113 26.69 7.24 -7.29
C ILE A 113 26.40 6.50 -8.60
N ILE A 114 27.27 5.54 -8.92
CA ILE A 114 26.99 4.43 -9.81
C ILE A 114 26.65 3.27 -8.89
N SER A 115 25.39 3.18 -8.51
CA SER A 115 24.81 1.88 -8.22
C SER A 115 23.32 1.96 -8.47
N ILE A 116 22.88 1.27 -9.52
CA ILE A 116 21.57 0.61 -9.52
C ILE A 116 21.63 -0.36 -8.35
N ASN A 117 21.39 0.12 -7.14
CA ASN A 117 21.10 -0.80 -6.06
C ASN A 117 19.63 -1.14 -6.26
N HIS A 118 19.38 -2.38 -6.71
CA HIS A 118 18.18 -3.08 -6.29
C HIS A 118 18.18 -3.04 -4.76
N ILE A 119 17.58 -2.00 -4.16
CA ILE A 119 17.35 -1.97 -2.73
C ILE A 119 16.15 -2.89 -2.50
N THR A 120 16.45 -4.18 -2.43
CA THR A 120 15.50 -5.19 -2.00
C THR A 120 15.35 -5.03 -0.49
N GLY A 121 14.32 -4.29 -0.11
CA GLY A 121 13.86 -4.21 1.27
C GLY A 121 14.18 -2.90 1.98
N TYR A 122 13.18 -2.42 2.70
CA TYR A 122 13.24 -1.35 3.71
C TYR A 122 14.45 -1.50 4.67
N HIS A 123 14.89 -2.74 4.93
CA HIS A 123 15.99 -3.06 5.83
C HIS A 123 17.39 -2.70 5.32
N GLN A 124 17.64 -2.65 4.00
CA GLN A 124 18.98 -2.30 3.48
C GLN A 124 19.27 -0.80 3.55
N LEU A 125 18.24 0.04 3.48
CA LEU A 125 18.40 1.47 3.74
C LEU A 125 18.71 1.69 5.22
N ARG A 126 17.90 1.15 6.15
CA ARG A 126 18.18 1.31 7.60
C ARG A 126 19.48 0.63 8.07
N GLY A 127 19.85 -0.52 7.52
CA GLY A 127 21.06 -1.27 7.91
C GLY A 127 22.37 -0.65 7.43
N GLY A 128 22.34 0.30 6.49
CA GLY A 128 23.52 1.04 6.02
C GLY A 128 23.76 2.36 6.74
N PHE A 129 22.82 2.85 7.56
CA PHE A 129 22.93 4.12 8.26
C PHE A 129 23.58 3.93 9.64
N HIS A 130 24.82 3.46 9.67
CA HIS A 130 25.59 3.42 10.91
C HIS A 130 25.99 4.83 11.42
N ASP A 131 25.74 5.88 10.63
CA ASP A 131 25.90 7.26 11.05
C ASP A 131 24.92 8.21 10.32
N ALA A 132 23.78 8.51 10.94
CA ALA A 132 22.80 9.49 10.45
C ALA A 132 23.30 10.95 10.56
N SER A 133 24.45 11.18 11.20
CA SER A 133 25.08 12.51 11.29
C SER A 133 25.93 12.83 10.06
N HIS A 134 26.24 11.84 9.21
CA HIS A 134 26.98 12.06 7.98
C HIS A 134 26.10 12.81 6.96
N PRO A 135 26.54 13.97 6.41
CA PRO A 135 25.75 14.80 5.49
C PRO A 135 25.15 14.04 4.30
N GLU A 136 25.88 13.05 3.79
CA GLU A 136 25.44 12.20 2.67
C GLU A 136 24.19 11.35 3.00
N ASN A 137 24.12 10.82 4.22
CA ASN A 137 22.98 10.01 4.66
C ASN A 137 21.75 10.89 4.90
N GLN A 138 21.94 12.11 5.39
CA GLN A 138 20.85 13.08 5.57
C GLN A 138 20.23 13.48 4.23
N MET A 139 21.04 13.75 3.20
CA MET A 139 20.55 14.12 1.88
C MET A 139 19.83 12.96 1.17
N ARG A 140 20.36 11.73 1.27
CA ARG A 140 19.69 10.54 0.73
C ARG A 140 18.32 10.33 1.39
N THR A 141 18.25 10.49 2.71
CA THR A 141 16.97 10.43 3.44
C THR A 141 16.01 11.52 2.95
N GLN A 142 16.46 12.78 2.81
CA GLN A 142 15.61 13.87 2.30
C GLN A 142 15.07 13.59 0.90
N LEU A 143 15.93 13.13 -0.03
CA LEU A 143 15.52 12.75 -1.39
C LEU A 143 14.45 11.66 -1.39
N CYS A 144 14.67 10.60 -0.61
CA CYS A 144 13.74 9.49 -0.47
C CYS A 144 12.41 9.92 0.17
N THR A 145 12.44 10.73 1.22
CA THR A 145 11.24 11.28 1.87
C THR A 145 10.43 12.13 0.91
N MET A 146 11.08 13.01 0.15
CA MET A 146 10.39 13.83 -0.84
C MET A 146 9.78 13.00 -1.98
N ALA A 147 10.50 12.00 -2.47
CA ALA A 147 9.97 11.09 -3.48
C ALA A 147 8.74 10.33 -2.95
N GLN A 148 8.80 9.89 -1.69
CA GLN A 148 7.73 9.18 -1.03
C GLN A 148 6.48 10.04 -0.91
N ASP A 149 6.61 11.26 -0.36
CA ASP A 149 5.49 12.18 -0.19
C ASP A 149 4.81 12.48 -1.52
N LEU A 150 5.59 12.74 -2.57
CA LEU A 150 5.04 12.99 -3.90
C LEU A 150 4.31 11.76 -4.45
N LEU A 151 4.91 10.59 -4.39
CA LEU A 151 4.29 9.37 -4.90
C LEU A 151 3.00 9.03 -4.12
N MET A 152 3.00 9.19 -2.79
CA MET A 152 1.87 8.82 -1.95
C MET A 152 0.71 9.84 -1.99
N GLU A 153 1.02 11.14 -1.97
CA GLU A 153 0.01 12.20 -1.83
C GLU A 153 -0.49 12.74 -3.16
N SER A 154 0.33 12.73 -4.21
CA SER A 154 -0.03 13.41 -5.48
C SER A 154 -0.63 12.49 -6.55
N GLY A 155 -0.92 11.23 -6.21
CA GLY A 155 -1.50 10.27 -7.16
C GLY A 155 -0.56 9.97 -8.33
N ARG A 156 0.76 9.97 -8.09
CA ARG A 156 1.76 9.75 -9.14
C ARG A 156 2.19 8.30 -9.23
N CYS A 157 2.44 7.88 -10.47
CA CYS A 157 3.00 6.57 -10.78
C CYS A 157 4.54 6.58 -10.76
N PHE A 158 5.14 7.73 -11.08
CA PHE A 158 6.59 7.99 -10.97
C PHE A 158 6.83 9.50 -10.78
N VAL A 159 7.97 9.86 -10.21
CA VAL A 159 8.37 11.25 -9.92
C VAL A 159 9.79 11.52 -10.38
N TYR A 160 10.04 12.75 -10.84
CA TYR A 160 11.41 13.20 -11.10
C TYR A 160 11.84 14.22 -10.05
N ILE A 161 13.07 14.10 -9.56
CA ILE A 161 13.69 15.05 -8.63
C ILE A 161 14.97 15.60 -9.27
N LEU A 162 15.10 16.92 -9.30
CA LEU A 162 16.30 17.60 -9.79
C LEU A 162 17.10 18.12 -8.60
N SER A 163 18.34 17.66 -8.47
CA SER A 163 19.31 18.22 -7.51
C SER A 163 20.28 19.15 -8.24
N ILE A 164 20.49 20.35 -7.68
CA ILE A 164 21.45 21.35 -8.15
C ILE A 164 22.45 21.62 -7.03
N PHE A 165 23.73 21.56 -7.35
CA PHE A 165 24.82 21.70 -6.39
C PHE A 165 25.97 22.47 -7.04
N ALA A 166 26.74 23.16 -6.20
CA ALA A 166 27.84 24.04 -6.63
C ALA A 166 27.44 25.02 -7.77
N ILE A 167 26.15 25.42 -7.83
CA ILE A 167 25.56 26.34 -8.82
C ILE A 167 25.50 25.78 -10.25
N GLU A 168 26.57 25.21 -10.77
CA GLU A 168 26.72 24.83 -12.18
C GLU A 168 26.46 23.35 -12.48
N HIS A 169 26.29 22.52 -11.45
CA HIS A 169 26.08 21.09 -11.61
C HIS A 169 24.67 20.65 -11.23
N ALA A 170 24.19 19.64 -11.95
CA ALA A 170 22.88 19.06 -11.76
C ALA A 170 22.91 17.54 -11.88
N ARG A 171 21.92 16.91 -11.24
CA ARG A 171 21.62 15.47 -11.32
C ARG A 171 20.10 15.27 -11.36
N ILE A 172 19.61 14.42 -12.25
CA ILE A 172 18.19 14.08 -12.38
C ILE A 172 17.98 12.69 -11.78
N PHE A 173 17.01 12.59 -10.88
CA PHE A 173 16.53 11.34 -10.31
C PHE A 173 15.14 11.03 -10.86
N VAL A 174 14.86 9.76 -11.09
CA VAL A 174 13.51 9.23 -11.34
C VAL A 174 13.23 8.16 -10.31
N PHE A 175 12.08 8.26 -9.64
CA PHE A 175 11.58 7.27 -8.70
C PHE A 175 10.27 6.71 -9.22
N ASP A 176 10.10 5.40 -9.11
CA ASP A 176 8.80 4.73 -9.22
C ASP A 176 8.58 3.81 -8.01
N ARG A 177 7.62 2.90 -8.09
CA ARG A 177 7.27 2.01 -6.99
C ARG A 177 8.21 0.81 -6.83
N SER A 178 9.09 0.54 -7.79
CA SER A 178 10.09 -0.53 -7.69
C SER A 178 11.47 -0.02 -7.29
N GLY A 179 11.81 1.24 -7.57
CA GLY A 179 13.12 1.79 -7.23
C GLY A 179 13.34 3.22 -7.70
N PHE A 180 14.61 3.57 -7.87
CA PHE A 180 15.02 4.84 -8.45
C PHE A 180 16.22 4.68 -9.38
N ALA A 181 16.34 5.59 -10.34
CA ALA A 181 17.52 5.75 -11.18
C ALA A 181 17.99 7.20 -11.14
N ALA A 182 19.29 7.41 -11.33
CA ALA A 182 19.90 8.72 -11.30
C ALA A 182 20.78 8.93 -12.55
N SER A 183 20.75 10.12 -13.12
CA SER A 183 21.72 10.53 -14.15
C SER A 183 23.12 10.64 -13.54
N GLU A 184 24.16 10.62 -14.38
CA GLU A 184 25.47 11.15 -14.00
C GLU A 184 25.37 12.65 -13.66
N ARG A 185 26.37 13.18 -12.93
CA ARG A 185 26.55 14.63 -12.75
C ARG A 185 26.78 15.26 -14.10
N PHE A 186 26.10 16.37 -14.37
CA PHE A 186 26.38 17.17 -15.56
C PHE A 186 26.50 18.65 -15.24
N ASN A 187 27.45 19.32 -15.88
CA ASN A 187 27.56 20.78 -15.82
C ASN A 187 26.53 21.40 -16.77
N TRP A 188 25.44 21.89 -16.19
CA TRP A 188 24.30 22.42 -16.95
C TRP A 188 24.50 23.89 -17.36
N LEU A 189 25.53 24.57 -16.84
CA LEU A 189 25.97 25.89 -17.28
C LEU A 189 27.16 25.83 -18.26
N GLY A 190 27.86 24.71 -18.32
CA GLY A 190 29.06 24.46 -19.12
C GLY A 190 28.77 23.75 -20.44
N ASP A 191 29.31 22.54 -20.62
CA ASP A 191 29.26 21.80 -21.88
C ASP A 191 27.91 21.09 -22.12
N LYS A 192 27.13 20.80 -21.05
CA LYS A 192 25.85 20.08 -21.11
C LYS A 192 24.62 20.98 -20.94
N THR A 193 24.66 22.20 -21.48
CA THR A 193 23.59 23.22 -21.34
C THR A 193 22.24 22.85 -21.93
N ASP A 194 22.14 21.77 -22.69
CA ASP A 194 20.91 21.36 -23.37
C ASP A 194 20.17 20.20 -22.70
N ILE A 195 20.76 19.57 -21.68
CA ILE A 195 20.13 18.47 -20.93
C ILE A 195 18.85 18.96 -20.23
N LEU A 196 18.93 20.03 -19.42
CA LEU A 196 17.75 20.55 -18.71
C LEU A 196 16.64 21.01 -19.66
N PRO A 197 16.90 21.83 -20.71
CA PRO A 197 15.87 22.18 -21.68
C PRO A 197 15.20 20.97 -22.36
N ARG A 198 15.98 19.96 -22.78
CA ARG A 198 15.42 18.74 -23.37
C ARG A 198 14.61 17.95 -22.36
N PHE A 199 15.10 17.81 -21.13
CA PHE A 199 14.39 17.13 -20.05
C PHE A 199 13.04 17.80 -19.79
N PHE A 200 13.00 19.11 -19.57
CA PHE A 200 11.75 19.83 -19.30
C PHE A 200 10.76 19.78 -20.47
N LEU A 201 11.25 19.82 -21.72
CA LEU A 201 10.41 19.66 -22.92
C LEU A 201 9.81 18.26 -23.02
N ARG A 202 10.57 17.22 -22.67
CA ARG A 202 10.09 15.82 -22.66
C ARG A 202 9.13 15.58 -21.51
N LEU A 203 9.45 16.08 -20.32
CA LEU A 203 8.62 15.97 -19.13
C LEU A 203 7.24 16.57 -19.36
N PHE A 204 7.15 17.69 -20.07
CA PHE A 204 5.87 18.28 -20.46
C PHE A 204 4.95 17.33 -21.25
N ASN A 205 5.52 16.40 -22.03
CA ASN A 205 4.77 15.40 -22.78
C ASN A 205 4.59 14.08 -22.03
N LEU A 206 5.22 13.91 -20.87
CA LEU A 206 5.09 12.72 -20.03
C LEU A 206 4.02 12.95 -18.97
N ASN A 207 3.00 12.09 -18.95
CA ASN A 207 2.03 12.08 -17.88
C ASN A 207 2.41 11.01 -16.85
N GLY A 208 3.03 11.43 -15.74
CA GLY A 208 3.32 10.56 -14.59
C GLY A 208 2.23 10.56 -13.52
N LEU A 209 1.11 11.22 -13.80
CA LEU A 209 -0.10 11.14 -12.98
C LEU A 209 -0.81 9.82 -13.27
N ASP A 210 -1.45 9.30 -12.23
CA ASP A 210 -2.53 8.36 -12.37
C ASP A 210 -3.71 9.06 -13.07
N ASP A 211 -3.90 8.75 -14.35
CA ASP A 211 -4.93 9.32 -15.21
C ASP A 211 -6.33 8.74 -14.95
N THR A 212 -6.43 7.80 -14.01
CA THR A 212 -7.70 7.24 -13.53
C THR A 212 -8.21 7.91 -12.25
N ILE A 213 -7.51 8.95 -11.76
CA ILE A 213 -7.91 9.79 -10.63
C ILE A 213 -8.33 11.16 -11.13
N SER A 214 -9.51 11.63 -10.69
CA SER A 214 -10.02 12.95 -11.03
C SER A 214 -10.70 13.63 -9.84
N GLN A 215 -10.96 14.94 -9.98
CA GLN A 215 -11.77 15.69 -9.03
C GLN A 215 -13.24 15.61 -9.46
N PRO A 216 -14.16 15.19 -8.57
CA PRO A 216 -15.58 15.21 -8.88
C PRO A 216 -16.13 16.63 -8.94
N ASP A 217 -17.21 16.83 -9.71
CA ASP A 217 -17.88 18.12 -9.79
C ASP A 217 -18.55 18.50 -8.46
N GLU A 218 -18.69 19.80 -8.19
CA GLU A 218 -19.29 20.31 -6.94
C GLU A 218 -20.69 19.73 -6.69
N GLN A 219 -21.48 19.52 -7.75
CA GLN A 219 -22.81 18.90 -7.64
C GLN A 219 -22.75 17.44 -7.17
N VAL A 220 -21.74 16.68 -7.60
CA VAL A 220 -21.53 15.28 -7.20
C VAL A 220 -21.16 15.24 -5.72
N VAL A 221 -20.23 16.09 -5.30
CA VAL A 221 -19.82 16.20 -3.89
C VAL A 221 -20.98 16.64 -2.99
N ALA A 222 -21.82 17.57 -3.46
CA ALA A 222 -23.02 17.99 -2.73
C ALA A 222 -24.03 16.85 -2.54
N ARG A 223 -24.25 16.02 -3.58
CA ARG A 223 -25.10 14.83 -3.48
C ARG A 223 -24.51 13.80 -2.50
N LEU A 224 -23.20 13.54 -2.61
CA LEU A 224 -22.49 12.64 -1.69
C LEU A 224 -22.69 13.07 -0.24
N TRP A 225 -22.47 14.35 0.08
CA TRP A 225 -22.67 14.87 1.43
C TRP A 225 -24.12 14.76 1.88
N THR A 226 -25.08 15.07 1.02
CA THR A 226 -26.52 14.95 1.32
C THR A 226 -26.85 13.53 1.76
N VAL A 227 -26.33 12.52 1.07
CA VAL A 227 -26.57 11.12 1.44
C VAL A 227 -25.89 10.76 2.76
N LEU A 228 -24.63 11.16 2.95
CA LEU A 228 -23.87 10.89 4.19
C LEU A 228 -24.49 11.56 5.42
N SER A 229 -25.03 12.77 5.27
CA SER A 229 -25.69 13.49 6.38
C SER A 229 -26.97 12.81 6.86
N HIS A 230 -27.58 11.96 6.03
CA HIS A 230 -28.75 11.15 6.42
C HIS A 230 -28.35 9.72 6.87
N HIS A 231 -27.08 9.32 6.72
CA HIS A 231 -26.63 8.00 7.14
C HIS A 231 -26.46 7.94 8.67
N PRO A 232 -27.03 6.95 9.40
CA PRO A 232 -27.00 6.90 10.86
C PRO A 232 -25.60 6.94 11.47
N TYR A 233 -24.68 6.16 10.91
CA TYR A 233 -23.28 6.10 11.34
C TYR A 233 -22.44 7.30 10.84
N TYR A 234 -22.39 7.55 9.54
CA TYR A 234 -21.49 8.56 8.97
C TYR A 234 -21.85 10.02 9.31
N SER A 235 -23.14 10.34 9.52
CA SER A 235 -23.55 11.69 9.94
C SER A 235 -22.96 12.12 11.30
N GLN A 236 -22.59 11.14 12.15
CA GLN A 236 -22.01 11.38 13.46
C GLN A 236 -20.47 11.32 13.47
N ASN A 237 -19.88 10.66 12.47
CA ASN A 237 -18.45 10.34 12.45
C ASN A 237 -17.65 11.06 11.35
N LEU A 238 -18.33 11.74 10.42
CA LEU A 238 -17.68 12.49 9.33
C LEU A 238 -17.95 13.98 9.42
N ASP A 239 -16.93 14.77 9.09
CA ASP A 239 -17.01 16.22 8.98
C ASP A 239 -17.21 16.66 7.52
N GLU A 240 -18.15 17.59 7.30
CA GLU A 240 -18.51 18.09 5.97
C GLU A 240 -17.30 18.68 5.23
N LYS A 241 -16.47 19.47 5.92
CA LYS A 241 -15.33 20.15 5.29
C LYS A 241 -14.28 19.13 4.88
N VAL A 242 -14.07 18.09 5.69
CA VAL A 242 -13.15 17.00 5.36
C VAL A 242 -13.63 16.23 4.14
N VAL A 243 -14.92 15.86 4.09
CA VAL A 243 -15.49 15.15 2.93
C VAL A 243 -15.39 16.02 1.67
N LYS A 244 -15.82 17.29 1.74
CA LYS A 244 -15.80 18.19 0.58
C LYS A 244 -14.39 18.55 0.11
N GLY A 245 -13.44 18.68 1.04
CA GLY A 245 -12.07 19.10 0.73
C GLY A 245 -11.18 17.99 0.15
N ASN A 246 -11.49 16.72 0.46
CA ASN A 246 -10.62 15.58 0.15
C ASN A 246 -11.25 14.57 -0.81
N CYS A 247 -12.46 14.83 -1.34
CA CYS A 247 -13.14 13.89 -2.22
C CYS A 247 -12.41 13.73 -3.56
N LEU A 248 -11.93 12.52 -3.84
CA LEU A 248 -11.39 12.11 -5.13
C LEU A 248 -12.39 11.19 -5.82
N ARG A 249 -12.37 11.20 -7.16
CA ARG A 249 -13.04 10.21 -8.01
C ARG A 249 -11.99 9.25 -8.55
N LEU A 250 -12.14 7.96 -8.26
CA LEU A 250 -11.21 6.89 -8.61
C LEU A 250 -11.92 5.91 -9.55
N LEU A 251 -11.32 5.57 -10.69
CA LEU A 251 -11.81 4.47 -11.52
C LEU A 251 -11.63 3.14 -10.79
N ALA A 252 -12.66 2.30 -10.76
CA ALA A 252 -12.59 0.96 -10.20
C ALA A 252 -13.42 0.01 -11.05
N SER A 253 -13.55 -1.23 -10.59
CA SER A 253 -14.53 -2.17 -11.14
C SER A 253 -15.43 -2.70 -10.03
N ARG A 254 -16.62 -3.14 -10.42
CA ARG A 254 -17.51 -3.95 -9.58
C ARG A 254 -17.99 -5.17 -10.35
N ARG A 255 -18.31 -6.25 -9.64
CA ARG A 255 -18.97 -7.43 -10.22
C ARG A 255 -20.40 -7.10 -10.59
N ILE A 256 -20.83 -7.64 -11.73
CA ILE A 256 -22.20 -7.50 -12.20
C ILE A 256 -23.08 -8.50 -11.44
N SER A 257 -24.10 -8.00 -10.75
CA SER A 257 -25.01 -8.82 -9.95
C SER A 257 -25.64 -9.96 -10.77
N GLY A 258 -25.68 -11.16 -10.19
CA GLY A 258 -26.24 -12.35 -10.83
C GLY A 258 -25.38 -12.95 -11.95
N LYS A 259 -24.19 -12.40 -12.22
CA LYS A 259 -23.20 -12.99 -13.11
C LYS A 259 -22.04 -13.62 -12.31
N GLY A 260 -21.24 -14.43 -12.99
CA GLY A 260 -20.08 -15.08 -12.38
C GLY A 260 -18.97 -14.09 -11.97
N PRO A 261 -17.97 -14.55 -11.20
CA PRO A 261 -16.95 -13.69 -10.60
C PRO A 261 -16.09 -12.92 -11.61
N ASP A 262 -15.97 -13.42 -12.85
CA ASP A 262 -15.18 -12.79 -13.92
C ASP A 262 -15.93 -11.68 -14.67
N GLU A 263 -17.25 -11.56 -14.46
CA GLU A 263 -18.09 -10.57 -15.14
C GLU A 263 -18.16 -9.28 -14.32
N GLN A 264 -17.41 -8.28 -14.74
CA GLN A 264 -17.26 -7.00 -14.06
C GLN A 264 -17.62 -5.83 -14.99
N GLU A 265 -17.92 -4.68 -14.40
CA GLU A 265 -18.09 -3.41 -15.10
C GLU A 265 -17.24 -2.31 -14.46
N LEU A 266 -16.86 -1.31 -15.25
CA LEU A 266 -16.18 -0.11 -14.76
C LEU A 266 -17.15 0.78 -13.99
N VAL A 267 -16.65 1.35 -12.90
CA VAL A 267 -17.39 2.29 -12.04
C VAL A 267 -16.48 3.40 -11.52
N HIS A 268 -17.09 4.48 -11.05
CA HIS A 268 -16.40 5.57 -10.38
C HIS A 268 -16.65 5.51 -8.89
N CYS A 269 -15.58 5.47 -8.10
CA CYS A 269 -15.63 5.48 -6.65
C CYS A 269 -15.28 6.87 -6.11
N LEU A 270 -16.16 7.45 -5.32
CA LEU A 270 -15.93 8.71 -4.61
C LEU A 270 -15.38 8.44 -3.22
N THR A 271 -14.24 9.02 -2.88
CA THR A 271 -13.62 8.84 -1.56
C THR A 271 -14.35 9.61 -0.47
N VAL A 272 -14.50 9.00 0.70
CA VAL A 272 -15.28 9.52 1.82
C VAL A 272 -14.42 9.69 3.07
N GLY A 273 -14.15 10.95 3.42
CA GLY A 273 -13.37 11.31 4.60
C GLY A 273 -11.87 11.10 4.40
N GLN A 274 -11.15 10.76 5.48
CA GLN A 274 -9.72 10.44 5.41
C GLN A 274 -9.49 9.03 4.88
N ARG A 275 -8.27 8.78 4.35
CA ARG A 275 -7.80 7.43 4.01
C ARG A 275 -7.88 6.51 5.23
N LEU A 276 -8.33 5.28 5.00
CA LEU A 276 -8.37 4.23 6.03
C LEU A 276 -6.96 3.71 6.34
N PHE A 277 -6.10 3.65 5.32
CA PHE A 277 -4.72 3.22 5.44
C PHE A 277 -3.84 3.84 4.35
N ALA A 278 -2.57 4.08 4.68
CA ALA A 278 -1.53 4.43 3.71
C ALA A 278 -0.19 3.84 4.16
N TYR A 279 0.47 3.12 3.26
CA TYR A 279 1.80 2.57 3.49
C TYR A 279 2.85 3.69 3.62
N ASP A 280 3.78 3.53 4.56
CA ASP A 280 4.77 4.54 4.95
C ASP A 280 6.19 4.23 4.43
N GLY A 281 6.33 3.29 3.48
CA GLY A 281 7.57 3.04 2.77
C GLY A 281 7.58 3.65 1.36
N LEU A 282 8.76 4.07 0.92
CA LEU A 282 8.99 4.62 -0.42
C LEU A 282 8.80 3.58 -1.54
N PHE A 283 9.34 2.38 -1.33
CA PHE A 283 9.28 1.27 -2.28
C PHE A 283 8.38 0.16 -1.74
N GLY A 284 7.83 -0.66 -2.63
CA GLY A 284 6.99 -1.78 -2.26
C GLY A 284 5.58 -1.64 -2.80
N ARG A 285 4.59 -2.13 -2.03
CA ARG A 285 3.19 -2.18 -2.48
C ARG A 285 2.52 -0.82 -2.54
N ALA A 286 3.06 0.19 -1.84
CA ALA A 286 2.50 1.54 -1.82
C ALA A 286 0.98 1.57 -1.57
N THR A 287 0.50 0.64 -0.73
CA THR A 287 -0.92 0.40 -0.52
C THR A 287 -1.60 1.63 0.09
N ARG A 288 -2.71 2.03 -0.50
CA ARG A 288 -3.63 3.06 0.00
C ARG A 288 -5.02 2.43 0.08
N VAL A 289 -5.73 2.68 1.17
CA VAL A 289 -7.10 2.19 1.31
C VAL A 289 -8.01 3.37 1.58
N TYR A 290 -9.06 3.49 0.76
CA TYR A 290 -10.04 4.56 0.83
C TYR A 290 -11.39 4.00 1.23
N ARG A 291 -12.12 4.70 2.09
CA ARG A 291 -13.57 4.53 2.19
C ARG A 291 -14.18 5.14 0.95
N VAL A 292 -15.04 4.42 0.23
CA VAL A 292 -15.64 4.89 -1.02
C VAL A 292 -17.13 4.58 -1.13
N ILE A 293 -17.83 5.41 -1.88
CA ILE A 293 -19.18 5.16 -2.40
C ILE A 293 -19.10 5.11 -3.92
N ILE A 294 -19.80 4.18 -4.54
CA ILE A 294 -19.91 4.10 -6.00
C ILE A 294 -20.80 5.25 -6.48
N GLU A 295 -20.27 6.10 -7.37
CA GLU A 295 -20.96 7.28 -7.88
C GLU A 295 -22.21 6.92 -8.67
N GLU A 296 -22.15 5.84 -9.44
CA GLU A 296 -23.29 5.32 -10.21
C GLU A 296 -24.47 4.91 -9.31
N ASP A 297 -24.20 4.61 -8.02
CA ASP A 297 -25.22 4.25 -7.04
C ASP A 297 -25.72 5.45 -6.21
N LEU A 298 -25.21 6.66 -6.47
CA LEU A 298 -25.71 7.90 -5.87
C LEU A 298 -27.05 8.32 -6.52
N VAL A 299 -28.08 7.55 -6.25
CA VAL A 299 -29.47 7.85 -6.61
C VAL A 299 -30.14 8.56 -5.42
N ASN A 300 -31.00 9.53 -5.70
CA ASN A 300 -31.82 10.17 -4.67
C ASN A 300 -32.71 9.09 -4.02
N ASP A 301 -32.78 9.06 -2.68
CA ASP A 301 -33.69 8.26 -1.83
C ASP A 301 -33.19 6.89 -1.30
N ALA A 302 -32.00 6.41 -1.66
CA ALA A 302 -31.41 5.20 -1.06
C ALA A 302 -30.08 5.49 -0.35
N LEU A 303 -29.84 4.83 0.79
CA LEU A 303 -28.52 4.84 1.42
C LEU A 303 -27.60 3.91 0.60
N PRO A 304 -26.52 4.44 -0.01
CA PRO A 304 -25.61 3.65 -0.81
C PRO A 304 -24.78 2.76 0.10
N ALA A 305 -24.39 1.60 -0.44
CA ALA A 305 -23.37 0.78 0.18
C ALA A 305 -22.03 1.53 0.20
N VAL A 306 -21.27 1.30 1.26
CA VAL A 306 -19.93 1.87 1.42
C VAL A 306 -18.91 0.74 1.37
N TYR A 307 -17.83 0.99 0.65
CA TYR A 307 -16.79 0.00 0.35
C TYR A 307 -15.43 0.50 0.78
N ALA A 308 -14.49 -0.43 0.95
CA ALA A 308 -13.07 -0.13 1.09
C ALA A 308 -12.40 -0.37 -0.27
N LEU A 309 -11.88 0.68 -0.90
CA LEU A 309 -11.10 0.56 -2.13
C LEU A 309 -9.61 0.48 -1.77
N LYS A 310 -9.03 -0.70 -1.95
CA LYS A 310 -7.58 -0.94 -1.81
C LYS A 310 -6.90 -0.65 -3.13
N ASP A 311 -5.91 0.23 -3.11
CA ASP A 311 -5.17 0.75 -4.26
C ASP A 311 -3.67 0.49 -4.03
N ALA A 312 -3.08 -0.39 -4.85
CA ALA A 312 -1.75 -0.96 -4.56
C ALA A 312 -0.93 -1.29 -5.82
N TRP A 313 0.38 -1.43 -5.64
CA TRP A 313 1.38 -1.78 -6.65
C TRP A 313 1.96 -3.16 -6.37
N CYS A 314 1.30 -4.19 -6.91
CA CYS A 314 1.60 -5.59 -6.62
C CYS A 314 2.64 -6.16 -7.60
N GLU A 315 3.46 -7.11 -7.15
CA GLU A 315 4.41 -7.82 -8.01
C GLU A 315 3.67 -8.69 -9.04
N GLY A 316 4.19 -8.72 -10.27
CA GLY A 316 3.51 -9.36 -11.41
C GLY A 316 3.43 -10.89 -11.32
N LEU A 317 4.39 -11.55 -10.68
CA LEU A 317 4.43 -13.01 -10.61
C LEU A 317 3.55 -13.60 -9.52
N GLU A 318 3.20 -12.81 -8.52
CA GLU A 318 2.37 -13.24 -7.40
C GLU A 318 0.93 -13.46 -7.80
N ARG A 319 0.29 -14.41 -7.12
CA ARG A 319 -1.14 -14.69 -7.35
C ARG A 319 -1.94 -13.43 -6.98
N PRO A 320 -2.91 -13.00 -7.82
CA PRO A 320 -3.77 -11.89 -7.48
C PRO A 320 -4.58 -12.17 -6.20
N GLU A 321 -4.64 -11.19 -5.29
CA GLU A 321 -5.40 -11.28 -4.03
C GLU A 321 -6.86 -11.71 -4.23
N VAL A 322 -7.48 -11.27 -5.35
CA VAL A 322 -8.86 -11.62 -5.71
C VAL A 322 -9.09 -13.14 -5.84
N ASP A 323 -8.09 -13.93 -6.22
CA ASP A 323 -8.24 -15.38 -6.32
C ASP A 323 -8.52 -16.04 -4.97
N PHE A 324 -7.96 -15.50 -3.88
CA PHE A 324 -8.19 -16.02 -2.53
C PHE A 324 -9.59 -15.67 -2.03
N TYR A 325 -10.04 -14.43 -2.23
CA TYR A 325 -11.42 -14.04 -1.91
C TYR A 325 -12.43 -14.90 -2.68
N ASP A 326 -12.19 -15.13 -3.97
CA ASP A 326 -13.14 -15.84 -4.83
C ASP A 326 -13.27 -17.32 -4.45
N LEU A 327 -12.16 -17.96 -4.07
CA LEU A 327 -12.20 -19.34 -3.61
C LEU A 327 -12.93 -19.47 -2.27
N ILE A 328 -12.71 -18.53 -1.35
CA ILE A 328 -13.41 -18.47 -0.06
C ILE A 328 -14.90 -18.22 -0.25
N GLU A 329 -15.27 -17.26 -1.10
CA GLU A 329 -16.66 -16.95 -1.42
C GLU A 329 -17.35 -18.15 -2.08
N HIS A 330 -16.68 -18.81 -3.03
CA HIS A 330 -17.18 -20.04 -3.64
C HIS A 330 -17.40 -21.16 -2.62
N HIS A 331 -16.48 -21.33 -1.67
CA HIS A 331 -16.65 -22.30 -0.58
C HIS A 331 -17.87 -21.95 0.28
N CYS A 332 -18.05 -20.68 0.64
CA CYS A 332 -19.21 -20.24 1.43
C CYS A 332 -20.55 -20.49 0.69
N GLU A 333 -20.57 -20.28 -0.63
CA GLU A 333 -21.75 -20.50 -1.48
C GLU A 333 -22.12 -21.97 -1.66
N THR A 334 -21.13 -22.86 -1.66
CA THR A 334 -21.29 -24.30 -1.92
C THR A 334 -21.29 -25.16 -0.66
N ALA A 335 -20.95 -24.59 0.50
CA ALA A 335 -21.06 -25.25 1.78
C ALA A 335 -22.52 -25.64 2.09
N GLU A 336 -22.69 -26.72 2.86
CA GLU A 336 -23.99 -27.20 3.31
C GLU A 336 -23.99 -27.34 4.85
N PRO A 337 -24.69 -26.44 5.58
CA PRO A 337 -25.49 -25.33 5.08
C PRO A 337 -24.64 -24.18 4.50
N LYS A 338 -25.23 -23.40 3.58
CA LYS A 338 -24.60 -22.20 3.01
C LYS A 338 -24.14 -21.25 4.12
N ILE A 339 -22.91 -20.74 3.98
CA ILE A 339 -22.35 -19.75 4.90
C ILE A 339 -22.70 -18.36 4.38
N ASP A 340 -23.41 -17.58 5.20
CA ASP A 340 -23.73 -16.19 4.91
C ASP A 340 -22.58 -15.28 5.37
N MET A 341 -21.70 -14.90 4.43
CA MET A 341 -20.54 -14.05 4.69
C MET A 341 -20.93 -12.68 5.27
N ASP A 342 -22.04 -12.10 4.81
CA ASP A 342 -22.49 -10.79 5.28
C ASP A 342 -22.98 -10.90 6.74
N ALA A 343 -23.68 -11.99 7.09
CA ALA A 343 -24.16 -12.23 8.45
C ALA A 343 -23.04 -12.44 9.48
N ILE A 344 -21.92 -13.06 9.08
CA ILE A 344 -20.74 -13.26 9.95
C ILE A 344 -19.69 -12.15 9.82
N GLY A 345 -19.96 -11.16 8.96
CA GLY A 345 -19.07 -10.03 8.71
C GLY A 345 -17.74 -10.38 8.05
N MET A 346 -17.70 -11.42 7.23
CA MET A 346 -16.48 -11.83 6.52
C MET A 346 -16.25 -10.95 5.29
N ALA A 347 -15.00 -10.54 5.05
CA ALA A 347 -14.68 -9.71 3.91
C ALA A 347 -14.80 -10.46 2.57
N ARG A 348 -15.28 -9.76 1.55
CA ARG A 348 -15.35 -10.24 0.16
C ARG A 348 -14.92 -9.18 -0.84
N CYS A 349 -14.43 -9.63 -1.98
CA CYS A 349 -14.02 -8.78 -3.09
C CYS A 349 -15.21 -8.51 -4.03
N CYS A 350 -15.70 -7.27 -4.01
CA CYS A 350 -16.79 -6.80 -4.86
C CYS A 350 -16.34 -6.40 -6.27
N GLY A 351 -15.04 -6.29 -6.52
CA GLY A 351 -14.47 -5.98 -7.83
C GLY A 351 -12.96 -5.87 -7.79
N SER A 352 -12.29 -6.20 -8.90
CA SER A 352 -10.84 -6.13 -9.03
C SER A 352 -10.45 -5.73 -10.45
N ILE A 353 -9.54 -4.76 -10.56
CA ILE A 353 -8.98 -4.28 -11.83
C ILE A 353 -7.47 -4.12 -11.73
N GLN A 354 -6.76 -4.59 -12.76
CA GLN A 354 -5.33 -4.31 -12.98
C GLN A 354 -5.21 -3.24 -14.07
N LEU A 355 -4.86 -2.02 -13.68
CA LEU A 355 -4.88 -0.85 -14.57
C LEU A 355 -3.80 -0.90 -15.66
N SER A 356 -2.73 -1.70 -15.46
CA SER A 356 -1.70 -1.92 -16.47
C SER A 356 -2.06 -2.95 -17.53
N ASP A 357 -3.18 -3.68 -17.38
CA ASP A 357 -3.54 -4.76 -18.28
C ASP A 357 -4.41 -4.27 -19.44
N SER A 358 -3.77 -3.98 -20.57
CA SER A 358 -4.46 -3.56 -21.80
C SER A 358 -5.23 -4.68 -22.51
N THR A 359 -5.11 -5.93 -22.04
CA THR A 359 -5.84 -7.09 -22.59
C THR A 359 -7.12 -7.40 -21.83
N SER A 360 -7.34 -6.73 -20.69
CA SER A 360 -8.54 -6.86 -19.88
C SER A 360 -9.80 -6.46 -20.68
N PRO A 361 -10.93 -7.19 -20.56
CA PRO A 361 -12.22 -6.77 -21.10
C PRO A 361 -12.72 -5.43 -20.53
N LEU A 362 -12.20 -5.04 -19.35
CA LEU A 362 -12.50 -3.75 -18.73
C LEU A 362 -11.67 -2.61 -19.31
N PHE A 363 -10.62 -2.87 -20.10
CA PHE A 363 -9.79 -1.81 -20.66
C PHE A 363 -10.58 -0.95 -21.64
N ASP A 364 -10.51 0.37 -21.44
CA ASP A 364 -10.93 1.35 -22.44
C ASP A 364 -9.84 2.41 -22.64
N ALA A 365 -9.95 3.19 -23.72
CA ALA A 365 -8.94 4.17 -24.12
C ALA A 365 -8.90 5.44 -23.23
N SER A 366 -9.61 5.48 -22.10
CA SER A 366 -9.64 6.65 -21.21
C SER A 366 -8.41 6.79 -20.31
N TRP A 367 -7.58 5.74 -20.18
CA TRP A 367 -6.32 5.79 -19.42
C TRP A 367 -5.16 5.08 -20.12
N ASN A 368 -3.93 5.38 -19.69
CA ASN A 368 -2.72 4.81 -20.25
C ASN A 368 -2.18 3.65 -19.38
N PRO A 369 -2.32 2.38 -19.81
CA PRO A 369 -1.88 1.22 -19.02
C PRO A 369 -0.36 1.21 -18.77
N GLN A 370 0.45 1.84 -19.62
CA GLN A 370 1.91 1.93 -19.42
C GLN A 370 2.31 2.84 -18.26
N SER A 371 1.44 3.76 -17.85
CA SER A 371 1.65 4.55 -16.64
C SER A 371 1.41 3.74 -15.37
N HIS A 372 0.70 2.62 -15.46
CA HIS A 372 0.30 1.77 -14.35
C HIS A 372 1.22 0.56 -14.13
N LYS A 373 2.38 0.58 -14.78
CA LYS A 373 3.44 -0.43 -14.70
C LYS A 373 4.74 0.25 -14.30
N THR A 374 5.50 -0.32 -13.36
CA THR A 374 6.82 0.23 -13.00
C THR A 374 7.78 0.18 -14.18
N ARG A 375 8.59 1.21 -14.33
CA ARG A 375 9.47 1.46 -15.49
C ARG A 375 10.92 1.12 -15.23
N LEU A 376 11.34 1.14 -13.96
CA LEU A 376 12.74 0.95 -13.57
C LEU A 376 13.12 -0.53 -13.36
N ALA A 377 12.22 -1.46 -13.67
CA ALA A 377 12.40 -2.88 -13.41
C ALA A 377 13.10 -3.67 -14.54
N GLU A 378 13.50 -3.07 -15.66
CA GLU A 378 13.92 -3.84 -16.85
C GLU A 378 15.43 -4.15 -16.92
N ALA A 379 15.76 -5.45 -16.73
CA ALA A 379 16.72 -6.24 -17.53
C ALA A 379 16.98 -7.65 -16.93
N THR A 380 16.69 -7.93 -15.65
CA THR A 380 17.19 -9.17 -15.00
C THR A 380 16.20 -10.08 -14.26
N ALA A 381 14.91 -9.75 -14.09
CA ALA A 381 13.84 -10.74 -13.83
C ALA A 381 12.45 -10.07 -13.81
N ASP A 382 11.47 -10.66 -14.51
CA ASP A 382 10.03 -10.30 -14.45
C ASP A 382 9.46 -10.29 -13.01
N GLU A 383 10.20 -10.89 -12.05
CA GLU A 383 9.91 -10.96 -10.62
C GLU A 383 9.69 -9.60 -9.94
N TYR A 384 10.36 -8.53 -10.38
CA TYR A 384 10.36 -7.24 -9.67
C TYR A 384 9.45 -6.18 -10.29
N GLN A 385 8.79 -6.50 -11.40
CA GLN A 385 7.86 -5.60 -12.05
C GLN A 385 6.57 -5.50 -11.24
N ARG A 386 6.15 -4.26 -10.92
CA ARG A 386 4.91 -4.00 -10.19
C ARG A 386 3.83 -3.46 -11.10
N HIS A 387 2.61 -3.92 -10.86
CA HIS A 387 1.40 -3.57 -11.58
C HIS A 387 0.42 -2.89 -10.63
N HIS A 388 -0.14 -1.77 -11.08
CA HIS A 388 -1.14 -1.03 -10.31
C HIS A 388 -2.49 -1.76 -10.34
N ARG A 389 -3.00 -2.12 -9.17
CA ARG A 389 -4.25 -2.85 -8.97
C ARG A 389 -5.17 -2.11 -8.01
N ARG A 390 -6.47 -2.23 -8.24
CA ARG A 390 -7.51 -1.79 -7.31
C ARG A 390 -8.47 -2.93 -6.98
N LEU A 391 -8.73 -3.13 -5.69
CA LEU A 391 -9.73 -4.06 -5.18
C LEU A 391 -10.81 -3.28 -4.44
N LEU A 392 -12.07 -3.49 -4.81
CA LEU A 392 -13.24 -2.98 -4.12
C LEU A 392 -13.71 -4.03 -3.11
N LEU A 393 -13.61 -3.74 -1.82
CA LEU A 393 -13.84 -4.68 -0.73
C LEU A 393 -15.04 -4.24 0.13
N THR A 394 -15.70 -5.20 0.75
CA THR A 394 -16.69 -4.99 1.82
C THR A 394 -16.46 -6.07 2.89
N PRO A 395 -16.68 -5.80 4.19
CA PRO A 395 -17.13 -4.55 4.80
C PRO A 395 -16.00 -3.50 4.94
N VAL A 396 -16.38 -2.30 5.36
CA VAL A 396 -15.44 -1.24 5.81
C VAL A 396 -15.16 -1.42 7.29
N GLY A 397 -13.91 -1.22 7.70
CA GLY A 397 -13.49 -1.40 9.07
C GLY A 397 -12.62 -0.28 9.62
N SER A 398 -12.54 -0.25 10.94
CA SER A 398 -11.65 0.58 11.74
C SER A 398 -10.58 -0.28 12.41
N SER A 399 -9.48 0.36 12.83
CA SER A 399 -8.33 -0.36 13.39
C SER A 399 -8.70 -1.16 14.64
N ILE A 400 -8.23 -2.42 14.71
CA ILE A 400 -8.32 -3.27 15.91
C ILE A 400 -7.67 -2.64 17.14
N LYS A 401 -6.78 -1.65 16.95
CA LYS A 401 -6.11 -0.90 18.03
C LYS A 401 -7.08 -0.05 18.87
N SER A 402 -8.26 0.27 18.33
CA SER A 402 -9.23 1.19 18.94
C SER A 402 -10.38 0.46 19.65
N PHE A 403 -10.08 -0.63 20.35
CA PHE A 403 -11.10 -1.38 21.09
C PHE A 403 -11.62 -0.58 22.31
N ALA A 404 -12.92 -0.67 22.56
CA ALA A 404 -13.61 -0.04 23.69
C ALA A 404 -13.50 -0.86 24.99
N SER A 405 -13.17 -2.15 24.89
CA SER A 405 -12.84 -3.02 26.03
C SER A 405 -12.05 -4.24 25.56
N THR A 406 -11.31 -4.89 26.46
CA THR A 406 -10.65 -6.16 26.11
C THR A 406 -11.67 -7.26 25.79
N LYS A 407 -12.87 -7.20 26.37
CA LYS A 407 -13.98 -8.11 26.02
C LYS A 407 -14.38 -7.99 24.55
N GLN A 408 -14.52 -6.76 24.05
CA GLN A 408 -14.79 -6.51 22.63
C GLN A 408 -13.64 -7.04 21.74
N LEU A 409 -12.39 -6.84 22.15
CA LEU A 409 -11.23 -7.39 21.44
C LEU A 409 -11.29 -8.91 21.34
N ILE A 410 -11.58 -9.63 22.43
CA ILE A 410 -11.70 -11.09 22.41
C ILE A 410 -12.87 -11.55 21.53
N GLN A 411 -14.00 -10.82 21.54
CA GLN A 411 -15.13 -11.11 20.66
C GLN A 411 -14.76 -10.98 19.17
N ALA A 412 -13.98 -9.97 18.82
CA ALA A 412 -13.46 -9.79 17.47
C ALA A 412 -12.48 -10.90 17.07
N LEU A 413 -11.55 -11.29 17.96
CA LEU A 413 -10.61 -12.38 17.69
C LEU A 413 -11.33 -13.74 17.54
N LEU A 414 -12.42 -13.98 18.28
CA LEU A 414 -13.24 -15.17 18.09
C LEU A 414 -13.89 -15.19 16.70
N ASN A 415 -14.44 -14.06 16.23
CA ASN A 415 -15.02 -13.99 14.88
C ASN A 415 -13.97 -14.15 13.77
N VAL A 416 -12.79 -13.56 13.97
CA VAL A 416 -11.64 -13.72 13.07
C VAL A 416 -11.14 -15.16 13.04
N SER A 417 -11.21 -15.88 14.17
CA SER A 417 -10.87 -17.31 14.22
C SER A 417 -11.82 -18.13 13.33
N LEU A 418 -13.12 -17.80 13.32
CA LEU A 418 -14.09 -18.41 12.41
C LEU A 418 -13.74 -18.11 10.95
N HIS A 419 -13.38 -16.88 10.61
CA HIS A 419 -12.95 -16.52 9.25
C HIS A 419 -11.71 -17.31 8.80
N LEU A 420 -10.73 -17.51 9.69
CA LEU A 420 -9.57 -18.36 9.41
C LEU A 420 -9.96 -19.82 9.16
N LYS A 421 -10.89 -20.36 9.95
CA LYS A 421 -11.37 -21.73 9.76
C LYS A 421 -12.08 -21.90 8.42
N ILE A 422 -12.95 -20.95 8.05
CA ILE A 422 -13.64 -20.95 6.75
C ILE A 422 -12.62 -20.86 5.61
N ALA A 423 -11.59 -20.02 5.74
CA ALA A 423 -10.54 -19.92 4.75
C ALA A 423 -9.72 -21.21 4.63
N ASP A 424 -9.33 -21.83 5.75
CA ASP A 424 -8.61 -23.11 5.76
C ASP A 424 -9.45 -24.24 5.13
N ASP A 425 -10.76 -24.27 5.42
CA ASP A 425 -11.72 -25.19 4.80
C ASP A 425 -11.91 -24.94 3.30
N ALA A 426 -11.78 -23.68 2.85
CA ALA A 426 -11.71 -23.33 1.43
C ALA A 426 -10.36 -23.70 0.79
N GLY A 427 -9.35 -24.03 1.59
CA GLY A 427 -7.99 -24.33 1.16
C GLY A 427 -7.09 -23.10 1.03
N VAL A 428 -7.29 -22.08 1.86
CA VAL A 428 -6.52 -20.83 1.87
C VAL A 428 -5.90 -20.58 3.24
N ALA A 429 -4.60 -20.33 3.29
CA ALA A 429 -3.88 -19.89 4.49
C ALA A 429 -3.57 -18.40 4.42
N HIS A 430 -3.83 -17.64 5.49
CA HIS A 430 -3.69 -16.18 5.50
C HIS A 430 -2.22 -15.73 5.62
N ARG A 431 -1.47 -16.33 6.56
CA ARG A 431 -0.01 -16.17 6.76
C ARG A 431 0.50 -14.81 7.24
N ASP A 432 -0.34 -13.78 7.28
CA ASP A 432 0.06 -12.44 7.74
C ASP A 432 -0.94 -11.80 8.71
N ILE A 433 -1.25 -12.48 9.81
CA ILE A 433 -2.04 -11.89 10.90
C ILE A 433 -1.27 -10.75 11.54
N SER A 434 -1.87 -9.55 11.59
CA SER A 434 -1.23 -8.36 12.14
C SER A 434 -2.25 -7.31 12.58
N THR A 435 -1.79 -6.25 13.26
CA THR A 435 -2.65 -5.12 13.65
C THR A 435 -3.22 -4.31 12.47
N GLY A 436 -2.71 -4.50 11.26
CA GLY A 436 -3.21 -3.86 10.04
C GLY A 436 -4.27 -4.70 9.30
N ASN A 437 -4.29 -6.01 9.54
CA ASN A 437 -5.07 -6.97 8.77
C ASN A 437 -6.29 -7.51 9.53
N VAL A 438 -6.36 -7.23 10.83
CA VAL A 438 -7.56 -7.44 11.65
C VAL A 438 -8.22 -6.10 11.93
N LEU A 439 -9.51 -5.98 11.64
CA LEU A 439 -10.28 -4.75 11.77
C LEU A 439 -11.58 -4.99 12.54
N PHE A 440 -12.12 -3.95 13.16
CA PHE A 440 -13.52 -3.93 13.61
C PHE A 440 -14.40 -3.42 12.48
N MET A 441 -15.54 -4.07 12.25
CA MET A 441 -16.52 -3.58 11.29
C MET A 441 -17.08 -2.21 11.74
N GLU A 442 -17.20 -1.27 10.80
CA GLU A 442 -17.91 -0.02 11.06
C GLU A 442 -19.40 -0.30 11.28
N ASP A 443 -19.98 0.31 12.31
CA ASP A 443 -21.34 0.03 12.74
C ASP A 443 -22.39 0.76 11.89
N THR A 444 -22.43 0.43 10.60
CA THR A 444 -23.33 1.07 9.64
C THR A 444 -24.80 0.67 9.83
N THR A 445 -25.06 -0.43 10.55
CA THR A 445 -26.42 -0.98 10.79
C THR A 445 -26.88 -0.90 12.25
N GLY A 446 -26.05 -0.44 13.19
CA GLY A 446 -26.38 -0.34 14.62
C GLY A 446 -26.25 -1.63 15.43
N SER A 447 -25.52 -2.62 14.92
CA SER A 447 -25.31 -3.96 15.52
C SER A 447 -23.90 -4.53 15.37
N ASN A 448 -22.99 -3.89 14.63
CA ASN A 448 -21.79 -4.54 14.09
C ASN A 448 -20.48 -4.11 14.76
N SER A 449 -20.51 -3.19 15.74
CA SER A 449 -19.30 -2.58 16.33
C SER A 449 -18.33 -3.56 16.99
N SER A 450 -18.78 -4.78 17.35
CA SER A 450 -17.96 -5.82 17.98
C SER A 450 -17.50 -6.92 17.02
N ILE A 451 -17.90 -6.86 15.75
CA ILE A 451 -17.56 -7.87 14.75
C ILE A 451 -16.15 -7.59 14.24
N GLY A 452 -15.21 -8.48 14.55
CA GLY A 452 -13.87 -8.47 13.98
C GLY A 452 -13.84 -9.18 12.63
N PHE A 453 -13.05 -8.70 11.69
CA PHE A 453 -12.88 -9.35 10.39
C PHE A 453 -11.45 -9.24 9.85
N LEU A 454 -11.12 -10.16 8.94
CA LEU A 454 -9.84 -10.24 8.26
C LEU A 454 -9.86 -9.54 6.91
N VAL A 455 -8.76 -8.88 6.59
CA VAL A 455 -8.47 -8.27 5.29
C VAL A 455 -7.03 -8.58 4.88
N ASP A 456 -6.68 -8.23 3.64
CA ASP A 456 -5.32 -8.27 3.10
C ASP A 456 -4.76 -9.70 2.89
N TRP A 457 -5.26 -10.37 1.85
CA TRP A 457 -4.80 -11.71 1.45
C TRP A 457 -3.58 -11.66 0.52
N ASP A 458 -2.83 -10.56 0.45
CA ASP A 458 -1.67 -10.44 -0.43
C ASP A 458 -0.51 -11.38 -0.04
N CYS A 459 -0.45 -11.81 1.23
CA CYS A 459 0.53 -12.77 1.74
C CYS A 459 -0.03 -14.21 1.79
N ALA A 460 -1.29 -14.39 1.39
CA ALA A 460 -1.97 -15.67 1.46
C ALA A 460 -1.39 -16.67 0.46
N GLU A 461 -1.67 -17.94 0.71
CA GLU A 461 -1.34 -19.00 -0.24
C GLU A 461 -2.36 -20.12 -0.13
N PHE A 462 -2.54 -20.87 -1.22
CA PHE A 462 -3.37 -22.06 -1.18
C PHE A 462 -2.74 -23.15 -0.31
N THR A 463 -3.56 -24.01 0.26
CA THR A 463 -3.13 -25.32 0.74
C THR A 463 -3.04 -26.29 -0.44
N PRO A 464 -2.41 -27.48 -0.30
CA PRO A 464 -2.45 -28.50 -1.35
C PRO A 464 -3.89 -28.84 -1.80
N ASP A 465 -4.84 -28.88 -0.86
CA ASP A 465 -6.26 -29.06 -1.15
C ASP A 465 -6.88 -27.83 -1.85
N GLY A 466 -6.47 -26.62 -1.46
CA GLY A 466 -6.85 -25.39 -2.15
C GLY A 466 -6.41 -25.33 -3.62
N VAL A 467 -5.28 -25.96 -3.97
CA VAL A 467 -4.84 -26.07 -5.38
C VAL A 467 -5.84 -26.85 -6.20
N GLU A 468 -6.30 -27.99 -5.70
CA GLU A 468 -7.31 -28.82 -6.36
C GLU A 468 -8.63 -28.05 -6.49
N LYS A 469 -9.13 -27.48 -5.39
CA LYS A 469 -10.38 -26.71 -5.37
C LYS A 469 -10.34 -25.51 -6.32
N PHE A 470 -9.24 -24.75 -6.32
CA PHE A 470 -9.08 -23.60 -7.21
C PHE A 470 -9.04 -24.02 -8.68
N ASN A 471 -8.30 -25.07 -9.01
CA ASN A 471 -8.21 -25.54 -10.39
C ASN A 471 -9.55 -26.13 -10.91
N GLN A 472 -10.41 -26.64 -10.03
CA GLN A 472 -11.79 -27.04 -10.37
C GLN A 472 -12.72 -25.83 -10.53
N PHE A 473 -12.53 -24.79 -9.71
CA PHE A 473 -13.30 -23.55 -9.76
C PHE A 473 -13.02 -22.74 -11.03
N VAL A 474 -11.76 -22.68 -11.48
CA VAL A 474 -11.38 -21.94 -12.70
C VAL A 474 -11.96 -22.62 -13.95
N LYS A 475 -12.83 -21.90 -14.65
CA LYS A 475 -13.49 -22.40 -15.86
C LYS A 475 -12.53 -22.46 -17.06
N PRO A 476 -12.73 -23.41 -18.01
CA PRO A 476 -12.02 -23.41 -19.28
C PRO A 476 -12.22 -22.08 -20.02
N GLY A 477 -11.12 -21.41 -20.41
CA GLY A 477 -11.14 -20.11 -21.08
C GLY A 477 -11.09 -18.89 -20.15
N SER A 478 -11.01 -19.08 -18.83
CA SER A 478 -10.68 -17.99 -17.91
C SER A 478 -9.24 -17.49 -18.12
N ASN A 479 -9.00 -16.19 -17.90
CA ASN A 479 -7.66 -15.60 -17.93
C ASN A 479 -6.85 -15.88 -16.65
N ARG A 480 -7.43 -16.61 -15.67
CA ARG A 480 -6.78 -16.92 -14.40
C ARG A 480 -5.73 -18.02 -14.56
N ARG A 481 -4.57 -17.82 -13.95
CA ARG A 481 -3.48 -18.80 -13.94
C ARG A 481 -3.85 -19.97 -12.99
N PRO A 482 -3.83 -21.23 -13.46
CA PRO A 482 -3.97 -22.40 -12.60
C PRO A 482 -2.98 -22.37 -11.43
N ALA A 483 -3.33 -23.04 -10.34
CA ALA A 483 -2.45 -23.22 -9.20
C ALA A 483 -1.50 -24.41 -9.42
N ASP A 484 -0.22 -24.20 -9.09
CA ASP A 484 0.83 -25.21 -9.16
C ASP A 484 1.18 -25.67 -7.75
N GLU A 485 0.96 -26.96 -7.46
CA GLU A 485 1.14 -27.51 -6.12
C GLU A 485 2.58 -27.42 -5.62
N THR A 486 3.58 -27.59 -6.51
CA THR A 486 5.00 -27.55 -6.13
C THR A 486 5.40 -26.15 -5.67
N ARG A 487 4.99 -25.13 -6.43
CA ARG A 487 5.18 -23.72 -6.07
C ARG A 487 4.45 -23.39 -4.77
N VAL A 488 3.21 -23.84 -4.63
CA VAL A 488 2.41 -23.62 -3.42
C VAL A 488 3.08 -24.22 -2.18
N ILE A 489 3.57 -25.46 -2.25
CA ILE A 489 4.29 -26.10 -1.13
C ILE A 489 5.58 -25.32 -0.79
N GLY A 490 6.31 -24.86 -1.81
CA GLY A 490 7.48 -24.01 -1.62
C GLY A 490 7.13 -22.69 -0.90
N ASN A 491 6.07 -22.04 -1.35
CA ASN A 491 5.58 -20.79 -0.77
C ASN A 491 5.05 -20.99 0.65
N LEU A 492 4.32 -22.06 0.96
CA LEU A 492 3.86 -22.34 2.33
C LEU A 492 5.01 -22.55 3.32
N ARG A 493 6.20 -22.93 2.84
CA ARG A 493 7.41 -23.07 3.66
C ARG A 493 8.23 -21.78 3.75
N SER A 494 7.94 -20.78 2.91
CA SER A 494 8.67 -19.52 2.93
C SER A 494 8.37 -18.70 4.18
N TYR A 495 9.36 -17.89 4.57
CA TYR A 495 9.27 -16.95 5.67
C TYR A 495 8.63 -15.66 5.16
N VAL A 496 7.31 -15.54 5.33
CA VAL A 496 6.48 -14.41 4.92
C VAL A 496 5.55 -14.05 6.07
N GLY A 497 5.19 -12.77 6.16
CA GLY A 497 4.34 -12.22 7.19
C GLY A 497 5.12 -11.33 8.17
N THR A 498 4.41 -10.79 9.15
CA THR A 498 4.97 -9.86 10.13
C THR A 498 5.74 -10.60 11.24
N PRO A 499 7.07 -10.40 11.41
CA PRO A 499 7.89 -11.17 12.36
C PRO A 499 7.39 -11.14 13.81
N ALA A 500 6.88 -9.99 14.27
CA ALA A 500 6.33 -9.84 15.62
C ALA A 500 5.12 -10.76 15.90
N PHE A 501 4.36 -11.14 14.87
CA PHE A 501 3.18 -12.00 15.01
C PHE A 501 3.43 -13.43 14.53
N MET A 502 4.51 -13.67 13.80
CA MET A 502 4.82 -14.98 13.26
C MET A 502 4.97 -16.06 14.35
N ALA A 503 4.47 -17.26 14.07
CA ALA A 503 4.60 -18.41 14.94
C ALA A 503 6.08 -18.74 15.27
N VAL A 504 6.32 -19.21 16.50
CA VAL A 504 7.66 -19.57 17.00
C VAL A 504 8.25 -20.73 16.20
N THR A 505 7.45 -21.75 15.90
CA THR A 505 7.88 -22.89 15.07
C THR A 505 8.38 -22.47 13.69
N LYS A 506 7.74 -21.48 13.05
CA LYS A 506 8.15 -20.89 11.77
C LYS A 506 9.50 -20.18 11.91
N SER A 507 9.68 -19.43 12.98
CA SER A 507 10.93 -18.72 13.27
C SER A 507 12.10 -19.69 13.48
N HIS A 508 11.94 -20.77 14.24
CA HIS A 508 12.97 -21.81 14.39
C HIS A 508 13.30 -22.52 13.07
N SER A 509 12.26 -22.87 12.29
CA SER A 509 12.40 -23.59 11.03
C SER A 509 13.33 -22.88 10.03
N GLN A 510 13.32 -21.54 10.05
CA GLN A 510 14.23 -20.70 9.28
C GLN A 510 15.68 -20.80 9.79
N HIS A 511 15.88 -20.79 11.10
CA HIS A 511 17.21 -20.86 11.73
C HIS A 511 17.91 -22.20 11.48
N TYR A 512 17.14 -23.29 11.40
CA TYR A 512 17.68 -24.65 11.22
C TYR A 512 17.58 -25.17 9.77
N GLY A 513 17.13 -24.34 8.83
CA GLY A 513 17.10 -24.68 7.39
C GLY A 513 16.07 -25.73 6.99
N ALA A 514 15.12 -26.08 7.86
CA ALA A 514 14.05 -27.02 7.58
C ALA A 514 12.73 -26.24 7.49
N GLY A 515 12.24 -25.91 6.29
CA GLY A 515 11.03 -25.10 6.15
C GLY A 515 9.77 -25.81 6.66
N THR A 516 9.10 -25.24 7.67
CA THR A 516 7.81 -25.73 8.17
C THR A 516 6.67 -25.25 7.28
N THR A 517 5.80 -26.16 6.82
CA THR A 517 4.60 -25.80 6.04
C THR A 517 3.61 -25.03 6.91
N HIS A 518 3.16 -23.85 6.46
CA HIS A 518 2.14 -23.05 7.16
C HIS A 518 0.80 -23.77 7.21
N ARG A 519 0.01 -23.53 8.27
CA ARG A 519 -1.26 -24.21 8.59
C ARG A 519 -2.13 -23.27 9.42
N LEU A 520 -3.43 -23.56 9.53
CA LEU A 520 -4.36 -22.84 10.43
C LEU A 520 -3.79 -22.62 11.84
N ALA A 521 -3.17 -23.63 12.43
CA ALA A 521 -2.61 -23.54 13.78
C ALA A 521 -1.51 -22.45 13.93
N HIS A 522 -0.80 -22.10 12.85
CA HIS A 522 0.16 -20.99 12.84
C HIS A 522 -0.54 -19.62 12.75
N ASP A 523 -1.66 -19.52 12.02
CA ASP A 523 -2.48 -18.30 12.00
C ASP A 523 -3.16 -18.08 13.36
N LEU A 524 -3.65 -19.15 14.02
CA LEU A 524 -4.18 -19.10 15.39
C LEU A 524 -3.11 -18.67 16.41
N GLU A 525 -1.90 -19.22 16.33
CA GLU A 525 -0.78 -18.75 17.15
C GLU A 525 -0.49 -17.25 16.91
N SER A 526 -0.59 -16.81 15.65
CA SER A 526 -0.39 -15.39 15.32
C SER A 526 -1.45 -14.48 15.94
N LEU A 527 -2.70 -14.95 16.10
CA LEU A 527 -3.73 -14.23 16.87
C LEU A 527 -3.38 -14.10 18.35
N TYR A 528 -2.74 -15.10 18.95
CA TYR A 528 -2.24 -14.99 20.32
C TYR A 528 -1.17 -13.90 20.44
N TRP A 529 -0.19 -13.88 19.52
CA TRP A 529 0.84 -12.84 19.51
C TRP A 529 0.25 -11.44 19.28
N LEU A 530 -0.73 -11.32 18.40
CA LEU A 530 -1.50 -10.09 18.19
C LEU A 530 -2.20 -9.63 19.47
N LEU A 531 -2.84 -10.55 20.20
CA LEU A 531 -3.50 -10.25 21.47
C LEU A 531 -2.50 -9.72 22.51
N ILE A 532 -1.36 -10.41 22.69
CA ILE A 532 -0.32 -9.96 23.63
C ILE A 532 0.21 -8.58 23.24
N TRP A 533 0.45 -8.33 21.96
CA TRP A 533 0.89 -7.02 21.46
C TRP A 533 -0.10 -5.91 21.77
N LEU A 534 -1.39 -6.13 21.50
CA LEU A 534 -2.45 -5.14 21.74
C LEU A 534 -2.56 -4.81 23.22
N ILE A 535 -2.46 -5.81 24.09
CA ILE A 535 -2.57 -5.63 25.53
C ILE A 535 -1.36 -4.86 26.07
N LEU A 536 -0.15 -5.26 25.70
CA LEU A 536 1.06 -4.60 26.20
C LEU A 536 1.22 -3.16 25.72
N ARG A 537 0.76 -2.84 24.52
CA ARG A 537 0.96 -1.50 23.93
C ARG A 537 -0.24 -0.57 24.09
N TYR A 538 -1.46 -1.11 24.23
CA TYR A 538 -2.69 -0.32 24.21
C TYR A 538 -3.55 -0.46 25.47
N THR A 539 -3.19 -1.27 26.48
CA THR A 539 -3.91 -1.26 27.77
C THR A 539 -3.01 -0.86 28.93
N ASP A 540 -3.65 -0.55 30.05
CA ASP A 540 -2.96 -0.42 31.33
C ASP A 540 -2.72 -1.81 31.93
N HIS A 541 -1.45 -2.23 31.94
CA HIS A 541 -1.01 -3.51 32.48
C HIS A 541 0.04 -3.31 33.58
N LYS A 542 0.13 -4.28 34.51
CA LYS A 542 1.02 -4.24 35.68
C LYS A 542 2.32 -5.02 35.49
N HIS A 543 2.72 -5.23 34.24
CA HIS A 543 3.95 -5.97 33.95
C HIS A 543 5.16 -5.26 34.58
N PRO A 544 6.13 -5.97 35.20
CA PRO A 544 7.26 -5.35 35.89
C PRO A 544 8.09 -4.42 35.00
N TYR A 545 8.23 -4.79 33.73
CA TYR A 545 8.96 -3.99 32.73
C TYR A 545 8.14 -2.84 32.14
N GLN A 546 6.88 -2.66 32.56
CA GLN A 546 5.98 -1.58 32.15
C GLN A 546 5.99 -1.41 30.63
N ARG A 547 6.30 -0.22 30.11
CA ARG A 547 6.35 0.08 28.68
C ARG A 547 7.35 -0.76 27.86
N HIS A 548 8.39 -1.31 28.52
CA HIS A 548 9.39 -2.19 27.89
C HIS A 548 8.92 -3.65 27.81
N ALA A 549 7.72 -3.95 28.33
CA ALA A 549 7.16 -5.29 28.28
C ALA A 549 6.97 -5.81 26.86
N SER A 550 6.79 -4.95 25.87
CA SER A 550 6.64 -5.35 24.46
C SER A 550 7.97 -5.58 23.74
N ASP A 551 9.10 -5.24 24.35
CA ASP A 551 10.40 -5.24 23.68
C ASP A 551 10.88 -6.67 23.38
N PHE A 552 10.33 -7.69 24.05
CA PHE A 552 10.61 -9.10 23.75
C PHE A 552 10.23 -9.50 22.32
N PHE A 553 9.30 -8.77 21.68
CA PHE A 553 8.95 -9.04 20.28
C PHE A 553 10.12 -8.76 19.32
N ASP A 554 11.08 -7.93 19.73
CA ASP A 554 12.27 -7.57 18.97
C ASP A 554 13.50 -8.42 19.38
N GLU A 555 13.40 -9.19 20.45
CA GLU A 555 14.45 -10.10 20.93
C GLU A 555 14.39 -11.44 20.20
N LYS A 556 15.56 -11.98 19.83
CA LYS A 556 15.68 -13.21 19.02
C LYS A 556 14.95 -14.43 19.60
N GLU A 557 14.88 -14.53 20.92
CA GLU A 557 14.26 -15.66 21.66
C GLU A 557 13.21 -15.13 22.67
N GLY A 558 12.74 -13.89 22.48
CA GLY A 558 11.87 -13.23 23.44
C GLY A 558 10.50 -13.91 23.56
N LYS A 559 9.96 -14.43 22.46
CA LYS A 559 8.68 -15.16 22.45
C LYS A 559 8.79 -16.49 23.20
N GLU A 560 9.90 -17.19 23.05
CA GLU A 560 10.21 -18.44 23.73
C GLU A 560 10.31 -18.20 25.23
N HIS A 561 11.07 -17.18 25.65
CA HIS A 561 11.15 -16.75 27.06
C HIS A 561 9.78 -16.35 27.61
N TRP A 562 8.98 -15.62 26.83
CA TRP A 562 7.61 -15.26 27.21
C TRP A 562 6.76 -16.50 27.53
N LEU A 563 6.86 -17.57 26.73
CA LEU A 563 6.09 -18.80 26.98
C LEU A 563 6.50 -19.53 28.26
N TYR A 564 7.70 -19.29 28.79
CA TYR A 564 8.10 -19.76 30.13
C TYR A 564 7.61 -18.85 31.27
N ASP A 565 7.52 -17.54 31.04
CA ASP A 565 7.32 -16.53 32.10
C ASP A 565 6.08 -15.62 31.93
N TYR A 566 5.11 -16.03 31.10
CA TYR A 566 3.87 -15.27 30.83
C TYR A 566 3.07 -14.91 32.11
N ARG A 567 3.36 -15.59 33.23
CA ARG A 567 2.78 -15.33 34.55
C ARG A 567 3.12 -13.95 35.10
N LEU A 568 4.18 -13.28 34.62
CA LEU A 568 4.53 -11.92 35.02
C LEU A 568 3.52 -10.86 34.54
N LEU A 569 2.81 -11.12 33.45
CA LEU A 569 1.66 -10.28 33.06
C LEU A 569 0.47 -10.48 34.00
N LEU A 570 0.36 -11.67 34.61
CA LEU A 570 -0.78 -12.16 35.39
C LEU A 570 -0.73 -11.77 36.88
N ALA A 571 0.13 -10.82 37.27
CA ALA A 571 0.45 -10.56 38.67
C ALA A 571 -0.61 -9.79 39.49
N SER A 572 -1.86 -9.64 39.01
CA SER A 572 -2.97 -9.17 39.88
C SER A 572 -4.36 -9.52 39.34
N ASP A 573 -5.21 -10.02 40.25
CA ASP A 573 -6.65 -10.32 40.14
C ASP A 573 -7.08 -11.34 39.07
N ILE A 574 -7.84 -12.35 39.49
CA ILE A 574 -8.38 -13.41 38.63
C ILE A 574 -9.51 -12.81 37.78
N SER A 575 -9.16 -12.26 36.62
CA SER A 575 -10.14 -11.84 35.61
C SER A 575 -10.21 -12.88 34.47
N PRO A 576 -11.32 -12.94 33.71
CA PRO A 576 -11.45 -13.84 32.55
C PRO A 576 -10.31 -13.72 31.55
N LEU A 577 -9.81 -12.50 31.34
CA LEU A 577 -8.70 -12.21 30.44
C LEU A 577 -7.39 -12.89 30.91
N HIS A 578 -7.13 -12.92 32.22
CA HIS A 578 -5.94 -13.56 32.78
C HIS A 578 -5.99 -15.08 32.60
N GLN A 579 -7.15 -15.70 32.86
CA GLN A 579 -7.32 -17.14 32.66
C GLN A 579 -7.15 -17.50 31.18
N LEU A 580 -7.75 -16.72 30.29
CA LEU A 580 -7.62 -16.89 28.85
C LEU A 580 -6.16 -16.85 28.40
N PHE A 581 -5.37 -15.85 28.82
CA PHE A 581 -3.95 -15.78 28.45
C PHE A 581 -3.17 -16.99 28.95
N SER A 582 -3.44 -17.45 30.18
CA SER A 582 -2.80 -18.65 30.71
C SER A 582 -3.08 -19.88 29.83
N ASP A 583 -4.33 -20.05 29.39
CA ASP A 583 -4.72 -21.24 28.63
C ASP A 583 -4.24 -21.17 27.18
N LEU A 584 -4.32 -19.99 26.55
CA LEU A 584 -3.73 -19.76 25.22
C LEU A 584 -2.21 -19.93 25.25
N ALA A 585 -1.51 -19.39 26.26
CA ALA A 585 -0.06 -19.53 26.39
C ALA A 585 0.36 -21.00 26.51
N LYS A 586 -0.39 -21.83 27.24
CA LYS A 586 -0.14 -23.28 27.31
C LYS A 586 -0.34 -23.95 25.95
N ALA A 587 -1.38 -23.59 25.21
CA ALA A 587 -1.63 -24.15 23.88
C ALA A 587 -0.50 -23.77 22.90
N VAL A 588 -0.12 -22.50 22.88
CA VAL A 588 0.98 -21.98 22.05
C VAL A 588 2.32 -22.61 22.45
N ALA A 589 2.60 -22.76 23.75
CA ALA A 589 3.83 -23.41 24.23
C ALA A 589 3.94 -24.87 23.76
N ARG A 590 2.83 -25.63 23.80
CA ARG A 590 2.82 -27.01 23.29
C ARG A 590 3.20 -27.07 21.81
N GLN A 591 2.64 -26.17 20.99
CA GLN A 591 2.98 -26.07 19.57
C GLN A 591 4.43 -25.62 19.36
N ALA A 592 4.85 -24.54 20.04
CA ALA A 592 6.17 -23.93 19.90
C ALA A 592 7.31 -24.91 20.21
N PHE A 593 7.18 -25.71 21.28
CA PHE A 593 8.18 -26.67 21.73
C PHE A 593 7.93 -28.09 21.17
N ALA A 594 7.02 -28.25 20.21
CA ALA A 594 6.69 -29.53 19.63
C ALA A 594 7.85 -30.18 18.85
N PHE A 595 8.87 -29.40 18.45
CA PHE A 595 10.05 -29.89 17.73
C PHE A 595 10.86 -30.91 18.53
N GLU A 596 10.70 -30.96 19.86
CA GLU A 596 11.30 -32.00 20.72
C GLU A 596 10.52 -33.32 20.68
N SER A 597 9.33 -33.33 20.08
CA SER A 597 8.46 -34.50 19.96
C SER A 597 8.73 -35.30 18.69
N HIS A 598 8.41 -36.60 18.74
CA HIS A 598 8.44 -37.47 17.55
C HIS A 598 7.29 -37.18 16.57
N TYR A 599 6.22 -36.53 17.05
CA TYR A 599 5.00 -36.20 16.28
C TYR A 599 4.61 -34.74 16.55
N PRO A 600 5.38 -33.77 16.03
CA PRO A 600 5.18 -32.35 16.33
C PRO A 600 3.77 -31.85 15.96
N GLU A 601 3.17 -32.40 14.90
CA GLU A 601 1.83 -32.05 14.42
C GLU A 601 0.70 -32.38 15.40
N LEU A 602 0.89 -33.34 16.32
CA LEU A 602 -0.10 -33.66 17.36
C LEU A 602 -0.21 -32.58 18.44
N HIS A 603 0.73 -31.64 18.47
CA HIS A 603 0.75 -30.53 19.42
C HIS A 603 0.29 -29.22 18.79
N ASN A 604 -0.16 -29.25 17.53
CA ASN A 604 -0.74 -28.08 16.89
C ASN A 604 -1.96 -27.59 17.67
N ILE A 605 -2.16 -26.27 17.67
CA ILE A 605 -3.36 -25.66 18.22
C ILE A 605 -4.58 -26.16 17.43
N ASP A 606 -5.49 -26.80 18.15
CA ASP A 606 -6.79 -27.25 17.65
C ASP A 606 -7.79 -26.09 17.63
N TYR A 607 -8.55 -25.95 16.54
CA TYR A 607 -9.45 -24.81 16.33
C TYR A 607 -10.62 -24.81 17.32
N GLU A 608 -11.21 -25.98 17.57
CA GLU A 608 -12.33 -26.16 18.47
C GLU A 608 -11.90 -25.88 19.91
N GLN A 609 -10.74 -26.39 20.32
CA GLN A 609 -10.15 -26.07 21.62
C GLN A 609 -9.83 -24.57 21.76
N TRP A 610 -9.30 -23.95 20.71
CA TRP A 610 -9.04 -22.51 20.66
C TRP A 610 -10.31 -21.69 20.87
N CYS A 611 -11.37 -22.00 20.13
CA CYS A 611 -12.66 -21.33 20.26
C CYS A 611 -13.29 -21.55 21.64
N ALA A 612 -13.19 -22.76 22.19
CA ALA A 612 -13.70 -23.05 23.53
C ALA A 612 -13.04 -22.16 24.59
N MET A 613 -11.72 -21.97 24.56
CA MET A 613 -11.02 -21.08 25.49
C MET A 613 -11.51 -19.64 25.39
N LEU A 614 -11.71 -19.12 24.17
CA LEU A 614 -12.24 -17.76 23.95
C LEU A 614 -13.68 -17.62 24.43
N GLN A 615 -14.54 -18.60 24.12
CA GLN A 615 -15.96 -18.61 24.50
C GLN A 615 -16.14 -18.72 26.02
N ASP A 616 -15.38 -19.60 26.68
CA ASP A 616 -15.38 -19.75 28.13
C ASP A 616 -15.00 -18.43 28.83
N ALA A 617 -13.98 -17.73 28.31
CA ALA A 617 -13.59 -16.42 28.82
C ALA A 617 -14.68 -15.37 28.60
N LEU A 618 -15.29 -15.30 27.41
CA LEU A 618 -16.36 -14.35 27.09
C LEU A 618 -17.62 -14.57 27.93
N GLY A 619 -17.93 -15.82 28.26
CA GLY A 619 -19.04 -16.23 29.12
C GLY A 619 -18.77 -16.05 30.62
N SER A 620 -17.54 -15.76 31.02
CA SER A 620 -17.17 -15.54 32.43
C SER A 620 -17.51 -14.11 32.90
N ASP A 621 -17.90 -14.01 34.17
CA ASP A 621 -18.09 -12.73 34.85
C ASP A 621 -16.74 -12.12 35.31
N GLY A 622 -16.74 -10.82 35.63
CA GLY A 622 -15.56 -10.16 36.20
C GLY A 622 -14.56 -9.62 35.14
N TRP A 623 -15.04 -9.32 33.94
CA TRP A 623 -14.28 -8.53 32.98
C TRP A 623 -13.89 -7.17 33.58
N PRO A 624 -12.67 -6.67 33.32
CA PRO A 624 -12.25 -5.37 33.81
C PRO A 624 -13.21 -4.26 33.37
N ALA A 625 -13.49 -3.31 34.26
CA ALA A 625 -14.16 -2.07 33.92
C ALA A 625 -13.12 -1.04 33.44
N ASP A 626 -13.52 -0.18 32.50
CA ASP A 626 -12.70 0.93 31.99
C ASP A 626 -11.34 0.51 31.39
N ASP A 627 -11.29 -0.63 30.69
CA ASP A 627 -10.09 -1.19 30.05
C ASP A 627 -10.00 -0.93 28.53
N ALA A 628 -10.57 0.20 28.11
CA ALA A 628 -10.51 0.66 26.73
C ALA A 628 -9.06 0.88 26.27
N SER A 629 -8.84 0.74 24.97
CA SER A 629 -7.55 1.04 24.36
C SER A 629 -7.10 2.47 24.65
N ASN A 630 -5.81 2.64 24.96
CA ASN A 630 -5.16 3.91 25.20
C ASN A 630 -4.11 4.21 24.10
N PRO A 631 -4.51 4.80 22.97
CA PRO A 631 -3.61 5.09 21.85
C PRO A 631 -2.49 6.09 22.20
N TYR A 632 -2.68 6.94 23.22
CA TYR A 632 -1.65 7.88 23.67
C TYR A 632 -0.46 7.17 24.33
N ARG A 633 -0.67 5.98 24.91
CA ARG A 633 0.40 5.14 25.46
C ARG A 633 1.34 4.64 24.35
N ALA A 634 0.76 4.16 23.24
CA ALA A 634 1.53 3.73 22.07
C ALA A 634 2.28 4.89 21.38
N ALA A 635 1.65 6.07 21.27
CA ALA A 635 2.27 7.25 20.69
C ALA A 635 3.43 7.81 21.55
N ALA A 636 3.28 7.79 22.88
CA ALA A 636 4.36 8.17 23.81
C ALA A 636 5.55 7.22 23.72
N GLN A 637 5.30 5.92 23.52
CA GLN A 637 6.35 4.91 23.30
C GLN A 637 7.14 5.16 22.01
N SER A 638 6.45 5.33 20.87
CA SER A 638 7.12 5.59 19.58
C SER A 638 7.95 6.90 19.60
N ARG A 639 7.45 7.93 20.29
CA ARG A 639 8.17 9.21 20.44
C ARG A 639 9.39 9.11 21.35
N LEU A 640 9.35 8.29 22.40
CA LEU A 640 10.49 8.05 23.29
C LEU A 640 11.56 7.16 22.63
N GLU A 641 11.16 6.17 21.85
CA GLU A 641 12.07 5.34 21.05
C GLU A 641 12.79 6.17 19.98
N GLN A 642 12.08 7.08 19.30
CA GLN A 642 12.68 8.03 18.36
C GLN A 642 13.67 8.99 19.03
N LEU A 643 13.38 9.44 20.26
CA LEU A 643 14.26 10.31 21.06
C LEU A 643 15.46 9.58 21.69
N ALA A 644 15.37 8.27 21.90
CA ALA A 644 16.47 7.45 22.39
C ALA A 644 17.41 6.97 21.27
N ALA A 645 16.93 6.96 20.03
CA ALA A 645 17.69 6.64 18.82
C ALA A 645 18.34 7.87 18.16
N SER A 646 17.97 9.09 18.57
CA SER A 646 18.63 10.36 18.25
C SER A 646 19.65 10.75 19.29
#